data_AF-A0AAP0NX73-F1
#
_entry.id   AF-A0AAP0NX73-F1
#
_cell.length_a   1.000
_cell.length_b   1.000
_cell.length_c   1.000
_cell.angle_alpha   90.00
_cell.angle_beta   90.00
_cell.angle_gamma   90.00
#
_symmetry.space_group_name_H-M   'P 1'
#
loop_
_entity.id
_entity.type
_entity.pdbx_description
1 polymer ?
#
loop_
_entity_poly.entity_id
_entity_poly.type
_entity_poly.pdbx_seq_one_letter_code
_entity_poly.pdbx_strand_id
1 'polypeptide(L)'
;MAPAEFNNNATKPNNQTAATSQIDRETRDLVSALTHRLNELHHIGKPPGHHQDGDEHDHHHHHHHEEEQGARIITLAGTNTGATMHGEYLDDIQETKYGFSQDVQEAMTTYANSNFQAVNNSIMFNSHYTCDDPGVHIETTEMFERPDSKSGSNGKKNKGRPREALRVTSRVLVNPLLRKVVMRVMAMHRHTTWDADLLMISNFTVFAKSDNYSYYSYYYHQLLYFSIQNLRFTDSGIPKPIAIVLPESKDQLVSTFLCCRQYSLEFKIRCGGHSYEGLSYVGDDGAPFVIIDMMNLNRVSVDLASETAWVEGGATLGETYYAISEASESHGFSAGSCPTVGSGGHIAGGGYGLLSRKYGLAADNVIDAILVDAQGRVLDREAMGRDVFWAIRGGGGGVWGIVYAWKIRLIKVPKVVTVFSVSRPATKFDVAELVDQWQFVGPYLDDEFYASAFVGAGLPEAVTPPGIISAIFKGLYLGPKTKAISILNQAFPQLGIVEADSKEMSWIESVMYFSELENVSSTSNLRDRLLHGKGYFKAKSDYVKTPISKEGIRSALKVLEKEPKGHIILDPYGGKMARISSCSIAFPHRKGNLFTIQYLVSWKKEENWKSEQFISWIRSFYKAMTPYVSKSPRSAYVNYVDLDLGVMDMLKTNSSSDDDVNEARVWGEKYFLRNYERLVQAKTRIDPQNLFKNPQGIPPMKPGLNLIEKM
;
A
#
# COMPACT_ATOMS: atom_id res chain seq x y z
N MET A 1 -12.84 -44.13 -30.03
CA MET A 1 -12.66 -43.86 -31.47
C MET A 1 -11.92 -42.53 -31.60
N ALA A 2 -10.67 -42.59 -32.04
CA ALA A 2 -9.98 -41.47 -32.69
C ALA A 2 -9.89 -41.80 -34.19
N PRO A 3 -9.35 -40.92 -35.06
CA PRO A 3 -9.96 -39.71 -35.61
C PRO A 3 -10.04 -39.80 -37.15
N ALA A 4 -10.63 -38.80 -37.82
CA ALA A 4 -10.51 -38.64 -39.27
C ALA A 4 -10.06 -37.21 -39.63
N GLU A 5 -8.82 -37.12 -40.12
CA GLU A 5 -8.27 -36.07 -40.99
C GLU A 5 -8.89 -36.22 -42.41
N PHE A 6 -8.87 -35.33 -43.41
CA PHE A 6 -8.03 -34.22 -43.88
C PHE A 6 -8.93 -33.40 -44.85
N ASN A 7 -8.76 -32.08 -45.01
CA ASN A 7 -7.84 -31.52 -46.01
C ASN A 7 -7.92 -29.98 -46.14
N ASN A 8 -6.75 -29.43 -46.46
CA ASN A 8 -6.36 -28.03 -46.59
C ASN A 8 -6.98 -27.30 -47.78
N ASN A 9 -7.17 -25.99 -47.63
CA ASN A 9 -6.91 -25.04 -48.71
C ASN A 9 -6.20 -23.79 -48.17
N ALA A 10 -5.04 -23.52 -48.75
CA ALA A 10 -4.11 -22.48 -48.40
C ALA A 10 -4.48 -21.11 -49.00
N THR A 11 -4.31 -20.04 -48.23
CA THR A 11 -4.16 -18.67 -48.73
C THR A 11 -2.95 -18.01 -48.07
N LYS A 12 -2.18 -17.28 -48.89
CA LYS A 12 -0.82 -16.75 -48.69
C LYS A 12 -0.73 -15.59 -47.67
N PRO A 13 0.50 -15.26 -47.21
CA PRO A 13 0.75 -14.26 -46.17
C PRO A 13 0.91 -12.84 -46.73
N ASN A 14 0.58 -11.83 -45.92
CA ASN A 14 1.20 -10.48 -45.84
C ASN A 14 0.18 -9.33 -45.70
N ASN A 15 0.44 -8.46 -44.71
CA ASN A 15 0.55 -7.01 -44.94
C ASN A 15 1.14 -6.24 -43.74
N GLN A 16 1.15 -6.82 -42.53
CA GLN A 16 1.80 -6.17 -41.36
C GLN A 16 3.32 -6.39 -41.31
N THR A 17 3.82 -7.58 -41.69
CA THR A 17 5.26 -7.89 -41.68
C THR A 17 6.07 -7.13 -42.74
N ALA A 18 5.44 -6.72 -43.85
CA ALA A 18 6.13 -5.98 -44.91
C ALA A 18 6.40 -4.51 -44.51
N ALA A 19 5.42 -3.82 -43.89
CA ALA A 19 5.55 -2.43 -43.46
C ALA A 19 6.57 -2.25 -42.32
N THR A 20 6.60 -3.15 -41.34
CA THR A 20 7.60 -3.10 -40.26
C THR A 20 9.00 -3.43 -40.77
N SER A 21 9.12 -4.33 -41.75
CA SER A 21 10.41 -4.68 -42.38
C SER A 21 11.01 -3.58 -43.25
N GLN A 22 10.17 -2.69 -43.79
CA GLN A 22 10.58 -1.57 -44.63
C GLN A 22 11.07 -0.39 -43.78
N ILE A 23 10.36 -0.06 -42.70
CA ILE A 23 10.77 0.96 -41.72
C ILE A 23 12.08 0.58 -41.01
N ASP A 24 12.25 -0.70 -40.67
CA ASP A 24 13.49 -1.22 -40.08
C ASP A 24 14.68 -1.21 -41.05
N ARG A 25 14.43 -1.24 -42.37
CA ARG A 25 15.47 -1.18 -43.41
C ARG A 25 15.87 0.28 -43.67
N GLU A 26 14.89 1.18 -43.80
CA GLU A 26 15.10 2.62 -44.00
C GLU A 26 15.79 3.29 -42.78
N THR A 27 15.46 2.87 -41.56
CA THR A 27 16.14 3.37 -40.34
C THR A 27 17.58 2.89 -40.25
N ARG A 28 17.87 1.66 -40.71
CA ARG A 28 19.24 1.11 -40.74
C ARG A 28 20.11 1.79 -41.78
N ASP A 29 19.54 2.10 -42.95
CA ASP A 29 20.23 2.80 -44.02
C ASP A 29 20.52 4.26 -43.63
N LEU A 30 19.60 4.93 -42.91
CA LEU A 30 19.80 6.28 -42.36
C LEU A 30 20.94 6.33 -41.33
N VAL A 31 20.97 5.38 -40.39
CA VAL A 31 22.02 5.29 -39.37
C VAL A 31 23.37 4.93 -40.00
N SER A 32 23.38 4.06 -41.01
CA SER A 32 24.61 3.71 -41.74
C SER A 32 25.14 4.90 -42.55
N ALA A 33 24.27 5.69 -43.18
CA ALA A 33 24.66 6.90 -43.93
C ALA A 33 25.21 8.02 -43.02
N LEU A 34 24.61 8.22 -41.84
CA LEU A 34 25.09 9.18 -40.84
C LEU A 34 26.43 8.77 -40.24
N THR A 35 26.60 7.47 -39.94
CA THR A 35 27.85 6.93 -39.39
C THR A 35 28.99 6.99 -40.42
N HIS A 36 28.70 6.75 -41.70
CA HIS A 36 29.69 6.87 -42.77
C HIS A 36 30.11 8.33 -43.01
N ARG A 37 29.19 9.29 -42.93
CA ARG A 37 29.50 10.73 -43.06
C ARG A 37 30.28 11.30 -41.87
N LEU A 38 30.00 10.85 -40.65
CA LEU A 38 30.77 11.20 -39.45
C LEU A 38 32.20 10.65 -39.50
N ASN A 39 32.40 9.46 -40.08
CA ASN A 39 33.74 8.90 -40.28
C ASN A 39 34.53 9.59 -41.40
N GLU A 40 33.89 10.08 -42.47
CA GLU A 40 34.57 10.88 -43.51
C GLU A 40 35.05 12.25 -42.98
N LEU A 41 34.30 12.86 -42.06
CA LEU A 41 34.70 14.12 -41.39
C LEU A 41 35.95 13.96 -40.49
N HIS A 42 36.20 12.76 -39.96
CA HIS A 42 37.40 12.45 -39.17
C HIS A 42 38.67 12.21 -40.02
N HIS A 43 38.56 12.03 -41.34
CA HIS A 43 39.69 11.71 -42.23
C HIS A 43 40.32 12.91 -42.96
N ILE A 44 39.85 14.14 -42.74
CA ILE A 44 40.42 15.37 -43.35
C ILE A 44 41.66 15.91 -42.57
N GLY A 45 42.09 15.22 -41.51
CA GLY A 45 43.24 15.60 -40.69
C GLY A 45 44.57 14.95 -41.08
N LYS A 46 45.09 15.15 -42.30
CA LYS A 46 46.52 14.96 -42.62
C LYS A 46 47.00 16.02 -43.63
N PRO A 47 48.04 16.82 -43.32
CA PRO A 47 48.58 17.78 -44.27
C PRO A 47 49.58 17.11 -45.24
N PRO A 48 49.59 17.45 -46.55
CA PRO A 48 50.78 17.35 -47.39
C PRO A 48 51.68 18.59 -47.22
N GLY A 49 53.00 18.41 -47.39
CA GLY A 49 54.02 19.36 -46.99
C GLY A 49 54.37 20.51 -47.97
N HIS A 50 55.05 21.50 -47.38
CA HIS A 50 56.04 22.49 -47.88
C HIS A 50 55.97 23.09 -49.30
N HIS A 51 55.99 24.43 -49.36
CA HIS A 51 56.98 25.34 -50.02
C HIS A 51 56.56 26.81 -49.68
N GLN A 52 57.32 27.64 -48.95
CA GLN A 52 58.54 28.44 -49.22
C GLN A 52 58.30 29.79 -49.94
N ASP A 53 59.01 30.83 -49.45
CA ASP A 53 59.21 32.23 -49.92
C ASP A 53 58.12 33.27 -49.50
N GLY A 54 58.41 34.50 -49.05
CA GLY A 54 59.63 35.28 -48.80
C GLY A 54 59.26 36.73 -48.37
N ASP A 55 60.06 37.29 -47.46
CA ASP A 55 60.45 38.70 -47.18
C ASP A 55 59.52 39.95 -47.14
N GLU A 56 59.69 40.67 -46.01
CA GLU A 56 59.96 42.12 -45.79
C GLU A 56 58.88 43.21 -45.53
N HIS A 57 59.10 43.86 -44.37
CA HIS A 57 58.98 45.29 -43.97
C HIS A 57 57.66 45.98 -43.51
N ASP A 58 57.67 46.28 -42.19
CA ASP A 58 57.48 47.56 -41.46
C ASP A 58 56.13 48.20 -41.04
N HIS A 59 56.19 48.65 -39.77
CA HIS A 59 55.49 49.74 -39.03
C HIS A 59 54.11 49.58 -38.33
N HIS A 60 54.20 49.66 -36.99
CA HIS A 60 53.35 50.29 -35.94
C HIS A 60 51.82 50.45 -36.11
N HIS A 61 51.02 49.84 -35.21
CA HIS A 61 50.48 50.48 -33.99
C HIS A 61 49.54 49.54 -33.19
N HIS A 62 49.35 49.86 -31.91
CA HIS A 62 48.51 49.18 -30.92
C HIS A 62 47.08 48.86 -31.38
N HIS A 63 46.61 47.63 -31.14
CA HIS A 63 45.42 47.34 -30.32
C HIS A 63 45.26 45.82 -30.10
N HIS A 64 44.58 45.48 -29.01
CA HIS A 64 44.14 44.15 -28.57
C HIS A 64 43.91 43.12 -29.69
N HIS A 65 44.55 41.95 -29.59
CA HIS A 65 44.19 40.78 -30.37
C HIS A 65 43.65 39.67 -29.47
N GLU A 66 42.33 39.51 -29.56
CA GLU A 66 41.66 38.22 -29.50
C GLU A 66 42.26 37.32 -30.60
N GLU A 67 42.69 36.10 -30.25
CA GLU A 67 42.97 35.08 -31.25
C GLU A 67 41.64 34.46 -31.70
N GLU A 68 41.14 34.95 -32.83
CA GLU A 68 40.23 34.20 -33.71
C GLU A 68 40.92 32.90 -34.17
N GLN A 69 40.38 31.76 -33.77
CA GLN A 69 40.46 30.55 -34.60
C GLN A 69 39.15 30.44 -35.39
N GLY A 70 39.26 30.72 -36.68
CA GLY A 70 38.14 30.95 -37.59
C GLY A 70 37.17 29.78 -37.75
N ALA A 71 35.89 30.12 -37.78
CA ALA A 71 34.82 29.23 -38.19
C ALA A 71 34.79 29.12 -39.72
N ARG A 72 34.85 27.88 -40.25
CA ARG A 72 34.48 27.61 -41.65
C ARG A 72 32.95 27.54 -41.73
N ILE A 73 32.33 28.52 -42.40
CA ILE A 73 30.92 28.47 -42.76
C ILE A 73 30.75 27.50 -43.94
N ILE A 74 30.01 26.41 -43.74
CA ILE A 74 29.54 25.55 -44.83
C ILE A 74 28.05 25.85 -45.03
N THR A 75 27.71 26.56 -46.11
CA THR A 75 26.32 26.80 -46.50
C THR A 75 25.76 25.55 -47.18
N LEU A 76 24.80 24.88 -46.55
CA LEU A 76 23.97 23.86 -47.21
C LEU A 76 22.67 24.52 -47.67
N ALA A 77 22.56 24.81 -48.97
CA ALA A 77 21.30 25.16 -49.62
C ALA A 77 20.67 23.90 -50.21
N GLY A 78 19.47 23.55 -49.74
CA GLY A 78 18.61 22.52 -50.34
C GLY A 78 17.17 23.04 -50.39
N THR A 79 16.51 22.90 -51.53
CA THR A 79 15.16 23.39 -51.78
C THR A 79 14.09 22.38 -51.34
N ASN A 80 13.04 22.87 -50.67
CA ASN A 80 11.89 22.09 -50.18
C ASN A 80 10.93 21.66 -51.30
N THR A 81 11.32 20.73 -52.16
CA THR A 81 10.41 20.12 -53.13
C THR A 81 10.58 18.61 -53.10
N GLY A 82 9.75 17.93 -52.30
CA GLY A 82 9.74 16.47 -52.24
C GLY A 82 8.84 15.81 -51.18
N ALA A 83 8.17 16.57 -50.31
CA ALA A 83 7.29 16.01 -49.29
C ALA A 83 5.87 16.58 -49.41
N THR A 84 5.17 16.23 -50.48
CA THR A 84 3.70 16.31 -50.59
C THR A 84 3.18 14.92 -50.90
N MET A 85 2.42 14.32 -49.97
CA MET A 85 1.68 13.08 -50.25
C MET A 85 0.52 13.41 -51.19
N HIS A 86 0.59 12.93 -52.43
CA HIS A 86 -0.58 12.80 -53.29
C HIS A 86 -1.40 11.59 -52.82
N GLY A 87 -2.65 11.84 -52.44
CA GLY A 87 -3.68 10.82 -52.26
C GLY A 87 -4.50 10.64 -53.54
N GLU A 88 -4.93 9.39 -53.79
CA GLU A 88 -5.94 8.86 -54.72
C GLU A 88 -5.65 7.35 -54.86
N TYR A 89 -6.51 6.33 -54.74
CA TYR A 89 -7.97 6.14 -54.69
C TYR A 89 -8.22 4.78 -53.98
N LEU A 90 -9.29 4.69 -53.17
CA LEU A 90 -10.23 3.55 -53.14
C LEU A 90 -11.53 4.10 -52.55
N ASP A 91 -12.34 4.71 -53.42
CA ASP A 91 -13.75 4.98 -53.17
C ASP A 91 -14.50 3.65 -53.24
N ASP A 92 -15.06 3.27 -52.08
CA ASP A 92 -16.41 2.74 -51.86
C ASP A 92 -16.37 1.74 -50.70
N ILE A 93 -16.69 2.24 -49.50
CA ILE A 93 -17.65 1.66 -48.54
C ILE A 93 -17.90 2.70 -47.44
N GLN A 94 -19.18 2.88 -47.14
CA GLN A 94 -19.81 3.94 -46.39
C GLN A 94 -19.36 4.10 -44.93
N GLU A 95 -19.39 5.36 -44.48
CA GLU A 95 -19.58 5.90 -43.12
C GLU A 95 -19.48 4.94 -41.93
N THR A 96 -18.60 5.27 -40.96
CA THR A 96 -19.02 5.52 -39.57
C THR A 96 -17.96 6.21 -38.72
N LYS A 97 -18.34 7.39 -38.20
CA LYS A 97 -17.95 8.11 -36.96
C LYS A 97 -16.47 8.22 -36.53
N TYR A 98 -16.07 9.50 -36.38
CA TYR A 98 -14.86 10.10 -35.78
C TYR A 98 -13.70 10.41 -36.75
N GLY A 99 -13.84 11.50 -37.51
CA GLY A 99 -12.74 12.14 -38.26
C GLY A 99 -12.09 13.27 -37.44
N PHE A 100 -10.75 13.30 -37.44
CA PHE A 100 -9.93 14.43 -36.97
C PHE A 100 -9.97 15.59 -37.99
N SER A 101 -9.96 16.85 -37.54
CA SER A 101 -10.02 18.02 -38.44
C SER A 101 -8.69 18.29 -39.14
N GLN A 102 -8.79 18.85 -40.35
CA GLN A 102 -7.71 19.20 -41.27
C GLN A 102 -6.68 20.18 -40.64
N ASP A 103 -7.07 20.93 -39.62
CA ASP A 103 -6.23 21.89 -38.89
C ASP A 103 -5.10 21.23 -38.08
N VAL A 104 -5.30 19.99 -37.62
CA VAL A 104 -4.32 19.25 -36.80
C VAL A 104 -3.13 18.78 -37.64
N GLN A 105 -3.40 18.40 -38.90
CA GLN A 105 -2.37 17.95 -39.84
C GLN A 105 -1.47 19.12 -40.28
N GLU A 106 -2.05 20.30 -40.47
CA GLU A 106 -1.36 21.52 -40.87
C GLU A 106 -0.52 22.12 -39.72
N ALA A 107 -1.02 22.02 -38.48
CA ALA A 107 -0.30 22.40 -37.26
C ALA A 107 0.94 21.52 -37.00
N MET A 108 0.82 20.20 -37.21
CA MET A 108 1.93 19.25 -37.05
C MET A 108 3.04 19.45 -38.10
N THR A 109 2.66 19.77 -39.33
CA THR A 109 3.61 20.02 -40.43
C THR A 109 4.36 21.34 -40.22
N THR A 110 3.68 22.37 -39.70
CA THR A 110 4.28 23.67 -39.38
C THR A 110 5.23 23.58 -38.17
N TYR A 111 4.88 22.79 -37.16
CA TYR A 111 5.69 22.55 -35.96
C TYR A 111 7.02 21.83 -36.27
N ALA A 112 6.98 20.79 -37.11
CA ALA A 112 8.17 20.03 -37.50
C ALA A 112 9.19 20.86 -38.30
N ASN A 113 8.70 21.71 -39.22
CA ASN A 113 9.57 22.55 -40.05
C ASN A 113 10.24 23.67 -39.24
N SER A 114 9.56 24.24 -38.25
CA SER A 114 10.10 25.29 -37.37
C SER A 114 11.25 24.79 -36.48
N ASN A 115 11.11 23.58 -35.92
CA ASN A 115 12.14 22.97 -35.06
C ASN A 115 13.39 22.54 -35.85
N PHE A 116 13.23 22.05 -37.09
CA PHE A 116 14.35 21.74 -37.96
C PHE A 116 15.19 22.98 -38.31
N GLN A 117 14.53 24.13 -38.52
CA GLN A 117 15.20 25.39 -38.84
C GLN A 117 15.94 25.99 -37.64
N ALA A 118 15.38 25.86 -36.43
CA ALA A 118 15.99 26.35 -35.19
C ALA A 118 17.26 25.56 -34.80
N VAL A 119 17.24 24.23 -34.91
CA VAL A 119 18.40 23.37 -34.62
C VAL A 119 19.56 23.64 -35.59
N ASN A 120 19.25 23.85 -36.87
CA ASN A 120 20.28 24.18 -37.87
C ASN A 120 20.97 25.53 -37.58
N ASN A 121 20.21 26.51 -37.08
CA ASN A 121 20.75 27.82 -36.72
C ASN A 121 21.64 27.78 -35.46
N SER A 122 21.32 26.96 -34.45
CA SER A 122 22.14 26.83 -33.23
C SER A 122 23.49 26.17 -33.49
N ILE A 123 23.52 25.21 -34.41
CA ILE A 123 24.76 24.56 -34.88
C ILE A 123 25.62 25.56 -35.67
N MET A 124 25.01 26.47 -36.44
CA MET A 124 25.71 27.48 -37.25
C MET A 124 26.33 28.62 -36.43
N PHE A 125 25.77 28.99 -35.28
CA PHE A 125 26.20 30.16 -34.49
C PHE A 125 26.88 29.80 -33.15
N ASN A 126 27.18 28.52 -32.91
CA ASN A 126 27.79 28.02 -31.68
C ASN A 126 27.11 28.56 -30.40
N SER A 127 25.77 28.61 -30.42
CA SER A 127 24.94 29.17 -29.35
C SER A 127 23.87 28.18 -28.89
N HIS A 128 23.36 28.38 -27.67
CA HIS A 128 22.41 27.47 -27.03
C HIS A 128 20.97 27.82 -27.46
N TYR A 129 20.19 26.81 -27.86
CA TYR A 129 18.76 26.92 -28.09
C TYR A 129 17.98 26.02 -27.14
N THR A 130 16.97 26.58 -26.50
CA THR A 130 16.02 25.88 -25.64
C THR A 130 14.65 25.92 -26.31
N CYS A 131 14.15 24.75 -26.69
CA CYS A 131 12.74 24.55 -27.05
C CYS A 131 12.01 24.01 -25.81
N ASP A 132 10.78 24.47 -25.57
CA ASP A 132 9.90 23.95 -24.52
C ASP A 132 9.31 22.57 -24.90
N ASP A 133 10.17 21.59 -25.18
CA ASP A 133 9.82 20.16 -25.28
C ASP A 133 10.94 19.31 -24.64
N PRO A 134 10.65 18.38 -23.70
CA PRO A 134 11.65 17.85 -22.79
C PRO A 134 12.28 16.56 -23.34
N GLY A 135 13.51 16.65 -23.84
CA GLY A 135 14.17 15.42 -24.27
C GLY A 135 15.65 15.41 -24.61
N VAL A 136 16.42 16.51 -24.60
CA VAL A 136 17.90 16.41 -24.68
C VAL A 136 18.54 17.64 -24.03
N HIS A 137 19.41 17.42 -23.03
CA HIS A 137 20.45 18.37 -22.63
C HIS A 137 21.81 17.67 -22.70
N ILE A 138 22.76 18.26 -23.41
CA ILE A 138 24.14 17.81 -23.48
C ILE A 138 24.98 18.97 -22.97
N GLU A 139 25.77 18.72 -21.92
CA GLU A 139 26.76 19.66 -21.43
C GLU A 139 28.14 18.98 -21.52
N THR A 140 29.07 19.64 -22.21
CA THR A 140 30.45 19.18 -22.40
C THR A 140 31.39 20.12 -21.67
N THR A 141 32.19 19.60 -20.75
CA THR A 141 33.30 20.34 -20.12
C THR A 141 34.59 19.54 -20.21
N GLU A 142 35.68 20.23 -20.56
CA GLU A 142 37.03 19.68 -20.63
C GLU A 142 37.78 19.89 -19.30
N MET A 143 38.47 18.87 -18.79
CA MET A 143 39.41 19.02 -17.67
C MET A 143 40.73 18.29 -17.94
N PHE A 144 41.85 18.93 -17.60
CA PHE A 144 43.21 18.44 -17.76
C PHE A 144 43.78 17.97 -16.40
N GLU A 145 44.24 16.72 -16.30
CA GLU A 145 45.02 16.24 -15.13
C GLU A 145 46.54 16.41 -15.38
N ARG A 146 47.28 16.95 -14.39
CA ARG A 146 48.75 17.02 -14.39
C ARG A 146 49.34 15.79 -13.66
N PRO A 147 50.47 15.21 -14.12
CA PRO A 147 51.06 14.03 -13.49
C PRO A 147 51.92 14.37 -12.26
N ASP A 148 51.78 13.56 -11.21
CA ASP A 148 52.57 13.58 -9.97
C ASP A 148 54.04 13.18 -10.19
N SER A 149 54.91 13.75 -9.35
CA SER A 149 56.37 13.54 -9.36
C SER A 149 56.85 12.61 -8.22
N LYS A 150 57.99 11.92 -8.48
CA LYS A 150 58.89 11.11 -7.61
C LYS A 150 58.84 9.60 -7.92
N SER A 151 59.90 8.79 -7.95
CA SER A 151 61.37 8.92 -7.92
C SER A 151 61.96 7.49 -8.08
N GLY A 152 63.07 7.28 -8.81
CA GLY A 152 63.99 6.15 -8.54
C GLY A 152 64.49 5.24 -9.69
N SER A 153 65.68 5.59 -10.22
CA SER A 153 66.81 4.79 -10.76
C SER A 153 66.70 3.74 -11.90
N ASN A 154 67.49 4.06 -12.94
CA ASN A 154 68.39 3.23 -13.77
C ASN A 154 67.88 2.39 -14.96
N GLY A 155 68.27 2.82 -16.19
CA GLY A 155 68.73 1.91 -17.25
C GLY A 155 68.26 2.14 -18.69
N LYS A 156 68.96 3.02 -19.43
CA LYS A 156 69.19 3.05 -20.90
C LYS A 156 68.01 2.94 -21.91
N LYS A 157 67.76 4.11 -22.55
CA LYS A 157 67.50 4.40 -23.99
C LYS A 157 66.63 3.44 -24.82
N ASN A 158 65.39 3.89 -25.13
CA ASN A 158 64.94 4.01 -26.52
C ASN A 158 63.81 5.07 -26.67
N LYS A 159 63.88 5.87 -27.74
CA LYS A 159 62.97 6.99 -28.04
C LYS A 159 61.70 6.50 -28.72
N GLY A 160 60.54 6.78 -28.11
CA GLY A 160 59.22 6.79 -28.72
C GLY A 160 58.28 7.58 -27.80
N ARG A 161 57.71 8.70 -28.29
CA ARG A 161 56.78 9.56 -27.53
C ARG A 161 55.62 8.73 -26.96
N PRO A 162 55.25 8.85 -25.68
CA PRO A 162 53.98 8.33 -25.19
C PRO A 162 52.85 9.16 -25.83
N ARG A 163 51.83 8.49 -26.36
CA ARG A 163 50.56 9.16 -26.70
C ARG A 163 49.97 9.68 -25.38
N GLU A 164 49.78 10.99 -25.25
CA GLU A 164 48.78 11.52 -24.33
C GLU A 164 47.44 10.93 -24.74
N ALA A 165 46.89 10.05 -23.90
CA ALA A 165 45.53 9.59 -24.07
C ALA A 165 44.62 10.68 -23.52
N LEU A 166 43.97 11.43 -24.41
CA LEU A 166 42.83 12.25 -24.05
C LEU A 166 41.75 11.30 -23.50
N ARG A 167 41.57 11.27 -22.19
CA ARG A 167 40.54 10.45 -21.56
C ARG A 167 39.33 11.34 -21.31
N VAL A 168 38.36 11.28 -22.21
CA VAL A 168 37.03 11.83 -21.93
C VAL A 168 36.41 10.97 -20.83
N THR A 169 36.37 11.47 -19.61
CA THR A 169 35.59 10.84 -18.53
C THR A 169 34.25 11.54 -18.43
N SER A 170 33.21 10.90 -18.95
CA SER A 170 31.83 11.21 -18.60
C SER A 170 31.58 10.77 -17.14
N ARG A 171 31.52 11.73 -16.20
CA ARG A 171 31.04 11.43 -14.83
C ARG A 171 29.51 11.52 -14.80
N VAL A 172 28.87 10.38 -14.60
CA VAL A 172 27.46 10.29 -14.22
C VAL A 172 27.38 10.42 -12.70
N LEU A 173 26.90 11.56 -12.21
CA LEU A 173 26.44 11.68 -10.82
C LEU A 173 25.04 11.05 -10.74
N VAL A 174 24.87 10.18 -9.74
CA VAL A 174 23.94 9.05 -9.72
C VAL A 174 22.48 9.48 -9.43
N ASN A 175 21.55 9.11 -10.32
CA ASN A 175 20.50 8.14 -9.94
C ASN A 175 20.29 7.00 -11.00
N PRO A 176 21.09 5.91 -10.92
CA PRO A 176 21.03 4.69 -11.72
C PRO A 176 19.95 3.68 -11.30
N LEU A 177 19.11 3.96 -10.30
CA LEU A 177 18.11 2.98 -9.84
C LEU A 177 16.83 2.98 -10.69
N LEU A 178 16.44 4.11 -11.28
CA LEU A 178 15.27 4.18 -12.18
C LEU A 178 15.51 3.45 -13.51
N ARG A 179 16.77 3.40 -13.97
CA ARG A 179 17.13 2.86 -15.30
C ARG A 179 17.24 1.34 -15.34
N LYS A 180 17.35 0.64 -14.20
CA LYS A 180 17.39 -0.85 -14.15
C LYS A 180 16.05 -1.50 -13.81
N VAL A 181 15.15 -0.80 -13.12
CA VAL A 181 13.80 -1.31 -12.79
C VAL A 181 12.87 -1.21 -14.00
N VAL A 182 12.96 -0.12 -14.77
CA VAL A 182 12.21 0.05 -16.03
C VAL A 182 12.77 -0.85 -17.15
N MET A 183 14.09 -1.05 -17.23
CA MET A 183 14.70 -1.95 -18.24
C MET A 183 14.42 -3.45 -18.00
N ARG A 184 14.03 -3.88 -16.79
CA ARG A 184 13.68 -5.29 -16.52
C ARG A 184 12.19 -5.59 -16.60
N VAL A 185 11.32 -4.59 -16.46
CA VAL A 185 9.93 -4.69 -16.93
C VAL A 185 9.90 -4.67 -18.48
N MET A 186 10.87 -4.03 -19.14
CA MET A 186 10.96 -3.95 -20.61
C MET A 186 11.76 -5.05 -21.32
N ALA A 187 12.37 -6.00 -20.63
CA ALA A 187 12.95 -7.19 -21.27
C ALA A 187 11.90 -8.28 -21.57
N MET A 188 10.65 -7.88 -21.87
CA MET A 188 9.66 -8.70 -22.59
C MET A 188 9.97 -8.81 -24.09
N HIS A 189 11.13 -8.32 -24.56
CA HIS A 189 11.62 -8.62 -25.91
C HIS A 189 13.14 -8.85 -25.95
N ARG A 190 13.45 -10.02 -26.54
CA ARG A 190 14.70 -10.50 -27.12
C ARG A 190 15.72 -11.18 -26.19
N HIS A 191 15.70 -12.51 -26.36
CA HIS A 191 16.78 -13.48 -26.19
C HIS A 191 17.18 -13.83 -24.77
N THR A 192 16.38 -14.68 -24.12
CA THR A 192 16.82 -15.93 -23.43
C THR A 192 15.57 -16.74 -23.03
N THR A 193 15.68 -18.06 -23.02
CA THR A 193 14.58 -19.05 -23.03
C THR A 193 13.80 -19.21 -21.71
N TRP A 194 13.26 -18.13 -21.14
CA TRP A 194 12.43 -18.17 -19.92
C TRP A 194 11.41 -17.03 -19.93
N ASP A 195 10.21 -17.24 -20.50
CA ASP A 195 9.17 -16.19 -20.53
C ASP A 195 7.75 -16.78 -20.72
N ALA A 196 7.20 -17.35 -19.65
CA ALA A 196 5.78 -17.76 -19.60
C ALA A 196 5.08 -17.26 -18.32
N ASP A 197 5.79 -17.24 -17.19
CA ASP A 197 5.20 -16.87 -15.88
C ASP A 197 5.17 -15.36 -15.61
N LEU A 198 6.04 -14.56 -16.25
CA LEU A 198 6.08 -13.09 -16.15
C LEU A 198 5.15 -12.41 -17.18
N LEU A 199 4.80 -13.09 -18.27
CA LEU A 199 3.77 -12.67 -19.24
C LEU A 199 2.35 -12.57 -18.61
N MET A 200 2.17 -13.08 -17.38
CA MET A 200 0.88 -13.12 -16.69
C MET A 200 0.54 -11.85 -15.89
N ILE A 201 1.49 -10.92 -15.67
CA ILE A 201 1.25 -9.70 -14.87
C ILE A 201 0.88 -8.55 -15.79
N SER A 202 -0.41 -8.41 -16.10
CA SER A 202 -0.95 -7.32 -16.94
C SER A 202 -1.53 -6.16 -16.13
N ASN A 203 -1.97 -6.41 -14.88
CA ASN A 203 -2.69 -5.43 -14.08
C ASN A 203 -1.78 -4.75 -13.05
N PHE A 204 -1.08 -3.70 -13.49
CA PHE A 204 -0.24 -2.87 -12.63
C PHE A 204 -0.22 -1.40 -13.05
N THR A 205 0.23 -0.54 -12.15
CA THR A 205 0.48 0.88 -12.40
C THR A 205 1.79 1.31 -11.73
N VAL A 206 2.46 2.32 -12.30
CA VAL A 206 3.80 2.77 -11.88
C VAL A 206 3.80 4.25 -11.55
N PHE A 207 4.65 4.64 -10.60
CA PHE A 207 4.83 6.04 -10.23
C PHE A 207 5.59 6.78 -11.35
N ALA A 208 4.91 7.69 -12.05
CA ALA A 208 5.51 8.55 -13.07
C ALA A 208 6.06 9.83 -12.43
N LYS A 209 7.36 10.08 -12.58
CA LYS A 209 8.05 11.22 -11.95
C LYS A 209 8.06 12.51 -12.79
N SER A 210 7.54 12.50 -14.03
CA SER A 210 7.54 13.67 -14.91
C SER A 210 6.32 14.57 -14.66
N ASP A 211 6.54 15.87 -14.50
CA ASP A 211 5.52 16.90 -14.24
C ASP A 211 4.52 17.14 -15.38
N ASN A 212 4.62 16.42 -16.49
CA ASN A 212 3.52 16.31 -17.45
C ASN A 212 2.50 15.34 -16.89
N TYR A 213 1.28 15.84 -16.61
CA TYR A 213 0.07 15.10 -16.27
C TYR A 213 -0.22 13.99 -17.30
N SER A 214 0.57 12.92 -17.27
CA SER A 214 0.38 11.77 -18.13
C SER A 214 -0.76 10.94 -17.58
N TYR A 215 -1.56 10.37 -18.47
CA TYR A 215 -2.65 9.42 -18.16
C TYR A 215 -2.24 8.39 -17.09
N TYR A 216 -1.01 7.86 -17.14
CA TYR A 216 -0.50 6.86 -16.19
C TYR A 216 -0.35 7.38 -14.75
N SER A 217 0.01 8.65 -14.56
CA SER A 217 0.11 9.28 -13.23
C SER A 217 -1.27 9.38 -12.57
N TYR A 218 -2.31 9.66 -13.36
CA TYR A 218 -3.68 9.73 -12.87
C TYR A 218 -4.18 8.40 -12.30
N TYR A 219 -4.07 7.29 -13.06
CA TYR A 219 -4.50 5.97 -12.59
C TYR A 219 -3.70 5.48 -11.39
N TYR A 220 -2.39 5.76 -11.36
CA TYR A 220 -1.55 5.44 -10.22
C TYR A 220 -2.10 6.07 -8.93
N HIS A 221 -2.35 7.38 -8.95
CA HIS A 221 -2.83 8.08 -7.76
C HIS A 221 -4.24 7.64 -7.37
N GLN A 222 -5.14 7.42 -8.35
CA GLN A 222 -6.47 6.89 -8.08
C GLN A 222 -6.40 5.54 -7.35
N LEU A 223 -5.63 4.58 -7.87
CA LEU A 223 -5.47 3.26 -7.26
C LEU A 223 -4.77 3.31 -5.90
N LEU A 224 -3.78 4.19 -5.74
CA LEU A 224 -3.12 4.39 -4.46
C LEU A 224 -4.10 4.91 -3.40
N TYR A 225 -4.82 6.00 -3.69
CA TYR A 225 -5.71 6.66 -2.74
C TYR A 225 -7.04 5.94 -2.54
N PHE A 226 -7.45 5.08 -3.47
CA PHE A 226 -8.71 4.32 -3.43
C PHE A 226 -8.91 3.58 -2.09
N SER A 227 -7.90 2.86 -1.62
CA SER A 227 -7.96 2.09 -0.39
C SER A 227 -7.05 2.62 0.73
N ILE A 228 -6.50 3.83 0.63
CA ILE A 228 -5.94 4.51 1.81
C ILE A 228 -7.11 5.01 2.66
N GLN A 229 -7.27 4.45 3.86
CA GLN A 229 -8.40 4.77 4.74
C GLN A 229 -8.05 5.81 5.82
N ASN A 230 -6.77 5.94 6.18
CA ASN A 230 -6.28 6.99 7.06
C ASN A 230 -5.50 8.04 6.27
N LEU A 231 -6.07 9.24 6.11
CA LEU A 231 -5.51 10.29 5.27
C LEU A 231 -4.21 10.90 5.83
N ARG A 232 -3.87 10.64 7.10
CA ARG A 232 -2.57 11.03 7.69
C ARG A 232 -1.36 10.51 6.89
N PHE A 233 -1.56 9.47 6.08
CA PHE A 233 -0.52 8.86 5.26
C PHE A 233 -0.58 9.26 3.79
N THR A 234 -1.30 10.34 3.46
CA THR A 234 -1.40 10.86 2.08
C THR A 234 -0.49 12.06 1.82
N ASP A 235 0.11 12.63 2.87
CA ASP A 235 0.96 13.81 2.76
C ASP A 235 2.14 13.60 1.79
N SER A 236 2.62 14.69 1.20
CA SER A 236 3.66 14.67 0.15
C SER A 236 4.99 14.08 0.64
N GLY A 237 5.30 14.24 1.93
CA GLY A 237 6.50 13.67 2.55
C GLY A 237 6.44 12.16 2.82
N ILE A 238 5.28 11.53 2.67
CA ILE A 238 5.13 10.09 2.89
C ILE A 238 5.65 9.32 1.66
N PRO A 239 6.55 8.32 1.83
CA PRO A 239 7.06 7.52 0.72
C PRO A 239 5.92 6.89 -0.11
N LYS A 240 6.05 6.97 -1.43
CA LYS A 240 5.08 6.43 -2.40
C LYS A 240 5.65 5.18 -3.07
N PRO A 241 4.84 4.15 -3.34
CA PRO A 241 5.33 2.92 -3.96
C PRO A 241 5.79 3.19 -5.40
N ILE A 242 6.84 2.51 -5.85
CA ILE A 242 7.29 2.60 -7.24
C ILE A 242 6.31 1.92 -8.21
N ALA A 243 5.56 0.93 -7.72
CA ALA A 243 4.51 0.25 -8.47
C ALA A 243 3.41 -0.26 -7.55
N ILE A 244 2.20 -0.39 -8.09
CA ILE A 244 1.06 -1.07 -7.48
C ILE A 244 0.64 -2.17 -8.44
N VAL A 245 0.64 -3.41 -7.97
CA VAL A 245 0.26 -4.60 -8.75
C VAL A 245 -1.03 -5.16 -8.19
N LEU A 246 -1.98 -5.52 -9.06
CA LEU A 246 -3.30 -6.03 -8.69
C LEU A 246 -3.48 -7.46 -9.24
N PRO A 247 -2.94 -8.50 -8.57
CA PRO A 247 -3.11 -9.88 -9.03
C PRO A 247 -4.59 -10.29 -9.12
N GLU A 248 -4.97 -10.93 -10.21
CA GLU A 248 -6.33 -11.43 -10.48
C GLU A 248 -6.46 -12.94 -10.27
N SER A 249 -5.32 -13.62 -10.08
CA SER A 249 -5.27 -15.04 -9.76
C SER A 249 -4.20 -15.34 -8.72
N LYS A 250 -4.32 -16.52 -8.10
CA LYS A 250 -3.29 -17.06 -7.21
C LYS A 250 -1.92 -17.15 -7.88
N ASP A 251 -1.88 -17.53 -9.15
CA ASP A 251 -0.63 -17.69 -9.89
C ASP A 251 0.03 -16.33 -10.15
N GLN A 252 -0.76 -15.32 -10.54
CA GLN A 252 -0.27 -13.94 -10.67
C GLN A 252 0.24 -13.40 -9.32
N LEU A 253 -0.41 -13.76 -8.21
CA LEU A 253 0.04 -13.35 -6.88
C LEU A 253 1.42 -13.94 -6.56
N VAL A 254 1.60 -15.24 -6.78
CA VAL A 254 2.87 -15.93 -6.58
C VAL A 254 3.95 -15.36 -7.49
N SER A 255 3.67 -15.18 -8.79
CA SER A 255 4.62 -14.59 -9.74
C SER A 255 5.02 -13.17 -9.35
N THR A 256 4.07 -12.34 -8.91
CA THR A 256 4.35 -10.97 -8.44
C THR A 256 5.28 -10.99 -7.23
N PHE A 257 4.98 -11.82 -6.23
CA PHE A 257 5.83 -11.95 -5.04
C PHE A 257 7.23 -12.45 -5.38
N LEU A 258 7.35 -13.49 -6.22
CA LEU A 258 8.63 -14.04 -6.64
C LEU A 258 9.46 -13.00 -7.42
N CYS A 259 8.82 -12.16 -8.23
CA CYS A 259 9.48 -11.05 -8.92
C CYS A 259 10.04 -10.01 -7.94
N CYS A 260 9.24 -9.57 -6.96
CA CYS A 260 9.71 -8.67 -5.90
C CYS A 260 10.92 -9.26 -5.16
N ARG A 261 10.85 -10.55 -4.81
CA ARG A 261 11.94 -11.27 -4.13
C ARG A 261 13.20 -11.39 -5.00
N GLN A 262 13.06 -11.76 -6.28
CA GLN A 262 14.18 -11.92 -7.22
C GLN A 262 14.99 -10.63 -7.38
N TYR A 263 14.31 -9.48 -7.33
CA TYR A 263 14.93 -8.17 -7.48
C TYR A 263 15.16 -7.44 -6.16
N SER A 264 14.97 -8.11 -5.03
CA SER A 264 15.13 -7.54 -3.70
C SER A 264 14.34 -6.23 -3.51
N LEU A 265 13.14 -6.15 -4.11
CA LEU A 265 12.24 -5.03 -3.92
C LEU A 265 11.50 -5.21 -2.60
N GLU A 266 11.41 -4.13 -1.82
CA GLU A 266 10.49 -4.11 -0.70
C GLU A 266 9.05 -4.21 -1.22
N PHE A 267 8.19 -4.87 -0.46
CA PHE A 267 6.80 -5.01 -0.84
C PHE A 267 5.89 -4.87 0.37
N LYS A 268 4.68 -4.37 0.13
CA LYS A 268 3.61 -4.28 1.13
C LYS A 268 2.38 -4.97 0.58
N ILE A 269 1.74 -5.79 1.41
CA ILE A 269 0.50 -6.48 1.05
C ILE A 269 -0.67 -5.61 1.50
N ARG A 270 -1.55 -5.26 0.57
CA ARG A 270 -2.74 -4.47 0.85
C ARG A 270 -4.01 -5.26 0.53
N CYS A 271 -4.94 -5.26 1.48
CA CYS A 271 -6.29 -5.79 1.27
C CYS A 271 -7.29 -4.61 1.27
N GLY A 272 -8.05 -4.40 2.34
CA GLY A 272 -8.94 -3.22 2.46
C GLY A 272 -8.25 -1.90 2.84
N GLY A 273 -6.95 -1.93 3.15
CA GLY A 273 -6.14 -0.75 3.46
C GLY A 273 -6.50 -0.02 4.77
N HIS A 274 -7.06 -0.75 5.74
CA HIS A 274 -7.48 -0.23 7.06
C HIS A 274 -6.37 -0.23 8.12
N SER A 275 -5.10 -0.36 7.74
CA SER A 275 -3.99 -0.27 8.71
C SER A 275 -3.94 1.12 9.34
N TYR A 276 -4.14 1.22 10.67
CA TYR A 276 -4.19 2.50 11.39
C TYR A 276 -2.90 3.31 11.28
N GLU A 277 -1.79 2.63 11.03
CA GLU A 277 -0.45 3.22 10.87
C GLU A 277 0.08 3.11 9.42
N GLY A 278 -0.80 2.85 8.45
CA GLY A 278 -0.42 2.85 7.03
C GLY A 278 0.54 1.74 6.59
N LEU A 279 0.82 0.75 7.44
CA LEU A 279 1.81 -0.33 7.20
C LEU A 279 1.56 -1.17 5.94
N SER A 280 0.35 -1.13 5.36
CA SER A 280 0.04 -1.82 4.09
C SER A 280 0.35 -1.00 2.83
N TYR A 281 0.73 0.27 2.94
CA TYR A 281 0.94 1.16 1.78
C TYR A 281 1.98 2.28 2.01
N VAL A 282 2.67 2.28 3.15
CA VAL A 282 3.77 3.20 3.46
C VAL A 282 5.05 2.38 3.65
N GLY A 283 6.12 2.77 2.97
CA GLY A 283 7.47 2.19 3.13
C GLY A 283 8.15 2.69 4.41
N ASP A 284 9.12 1.92 4.92
CA ASP A 284 9.61 2.10 6.30
C ASP A 284 10.81 3.06 6.40
N ASP A 285 11.67 3.13 5.39
CA ASP A 285 12.99 3.81 5.43
C ASP A 285 13.30 4.62 4.16
N GLY A 286 12.29 4.85 3.31
CA GLY A 286 12.45 5.51 2.02
C GLY A 286 12.99 4.62 0.90
N ALA A 287 13.22 3.32 1.14
CA ALA A 287 13.52 2.37 0.09
C ALA A 287 12.38 2.27 -0.93
N PRO A 288 12.68 2.07 -2.22
CA PRO A 288 11.68 1.77 -3.23
C PRO A 288 10.89 0.51 -2.86
N PHE A 289 9.56 0.62 -2.83
CA PHE A 289 8.68 -0.50 -2.49
C PHE A 289 7.52 -0.66 -3.47
N VAL A 290 6.98 -1.87 -3.56
CA VAL A 290 5.83 -2.24 -4.38
C VAL A 290 4.63 -2.53 -3.48
N ILE A 291 3.44 -2.07 -3.85
CA ILE A 291 2.21 -2.58 -3.24
C ILE A 291 1.72 -3.77 -4.05
N ILE A 292 1.55 -4.91 -3.39
CA ILE A 292 0.78 -6.04 -3.92
C ILE A 292 -0.64 -5.90 -3.36
N ASP A 293 -1.53 -5.36 -4.18
CA ASP A 293 -2.91 -5.09 -3.81
C ASP A 293 -3.81 -6.28 -4.15
N MET A 294 -4.35 -6.90 -3.11
CA MET A 294 -5.15 -8.11 -3.20
C MET A 294 -6.58 -7.84 -3.67
N MET A 295 -6.97 -6.59 -3.95
CA MET A 295 -8.39 -6.24 -4.15
C MET A 295 -9.14 -7.02 -5.24
N ASN A 296 -8.46 -7.55 -6.26
CA ASN A 296 -9.06 -8.39 -7.30
C ASN A 296 -9.23 -9.87 -6.88
N LEU A 297 -8.59 -10.28 -5.78
CA LEU A 297 -8.72 -11.59 -5.14
C LEU A 297 -9.77 -11.49 -4.01
N ASN A 298 -11.02 -11.26 -4.41
CA ASN A 298 -12.14 -10.97 -3.50
C ASN A 298 -13.30 -11.97 -3.57
N ARG A 299 -13.10 -13.17 -4.13
CA ARG A 299 -14.16 -14.17 -4.23
C ARG A 299 -14.53 -14.75 -2.86
N VAL A 300 -15.82 -14.99 -2.68
CA VAL A 300 -16.39 -15.67 -1.50
C VAL A 300 -17.25 -16.83 -1.97
N SER A 301 -16.86 -18.06 -1.62
CA SER A 301 -17.57 -19.28 -1.99
C SER A 301 -18.15 -19.95 -0.75
N VAL A 302 -19.47 -19.94 -0.63
CA VAL A 302 -20.21 -20.46 0.52
C VAL A 302 -20.66 -21.90 0.26
N ASP A 303 -20.41 -22.79 1.20
CA ASP A 303 -20.91 -24.17 1.22
C ASP A 303 -21.75 -24.40 2.48
N LEU A 304 -23.08 -24.40 2.30
CA LEU A 304 -24.04 -24.62 3.38
C LEU A 304 -24.09 -26.07 3.85
N ALA A 305 -23.67 -27.05 3.03
CA ALA A 305 -23.69 -28.44 3.44
C ALA A 305 -22.64 -28.72 4.53
N SER A 306 -21.47 -28.10 4.41
CA SER A 306 -20.43 -28.15 5.43
C SER A 306 -20.46 -26.98 6.43
N GLU A 307 -21.35 -26.00 6.25
CA GLU A 307 -21.42 -24.75 7.02
C GLU A 307 -20.08 -23.99 7.01
N THR A 308 -19.43 -23.89 5.84
CA THR A 308 -18.15 -23.20 5.65
C THR A 308 -18.16 -22.23 4.48
N ALA A 309 -17.18 -21.32 4.42
CA ALA A 309 -16.91 -20.52 3.23
C ALA A 309 -15.41 -20.35 3.00
N TRP A 310 -15.00 -20.33 1.74
CA TRP A 310 -13.69 -19.82 1.33
C TRP A 310 -13.81 -18.33 1.00
N VAL A 311 -12.98 -17.52 1.64
CA VAL A 311 -12.94 -16.05 1.52
C VAL A 311 -11.54 -15.65 1.08
N GLU A 312 -11.39 -15.17 -0.15
CA GLU A 312 -10.09 -14.67 -0.62
C GLU A 312 -9.63 -13.46 0.20
N GLY A 313 -8.32 -13.31 0.39
CA GLY A 313 -7.73 -12.35 1.33
C GLY A 313 -8.01 -10.89 0.96
N GLY A 314 -8.26 -10.61 -0.31
CA GLY A 314 -8.66 -9.30 -0.81
C GLY A 314 -10.11 -8.95 -0.54
N ALA A 315 -10.99 -9.91 -0.25
CA ALA A 315 -12.40 -9.67 0.03
C ALA A 315 -12.58 -8.76 1.23
N THR A 316 -13.56 -7.86 1.18
CA THR A 316 -13.96 -7.06 2.33
C THR A 316 -14.92 -7.83 3.24
N LEU A 317 -15.08 -7.35 4.47
CA LEU A 317 -16.08 -7.90 5.40
C LEU A 317 -17.48 -7.76 4.81
N GLY A 318 -17.81 -6.64 4.17
CA GLY A 318 -19.09 -6.42 3.54
C GLY A 318 -19.37 -7.38 2.38
N GLU A 319 -18.39 -7.63 1.50
CA GLU A 319 -18.50 -8.66 0.45
C GLU A 319 -18.68 -10.05 1.06
N THR A 320 -18.00 -10.35 2.16
CA THR A 320 -18.11 -11.61 2.89
C THR A 320 -19.50 -11.79 3.50
N TYR A 321 -20.02 -10.78 4.20
CA TYR A 321 -21.35 -10.80 4.81
C TYR A 321 -22.45 -10.91 3.78
N TYR A 322 -22.35 -10.15 2.68
CA TYR A 322 -23.31 -10.21 1.58
C TYR A 322 -23.38 -11.62 0.97
N ALA A 323 -22.23 -12.23 0.64
CA ALA A 323 -22.21 -13.57 0.07
C ALA A 323 -22.82 -14.63 1.00
N ILE A 324 -22.61 -14.51 2.32
CA ILE A 324 -23.22 -15.40 3.32
C ILE A 324 -24.74 -15.18 3.39
N SER A 325 -25.20 -13.92 3.40
CA SER A 325 -26.64 -13.61 3.46
C SER A 325 -27.39 -14.05 2.21
N GLU A 326 -26.76 -13.95 1.04
CA GLU A 326 -27.33 -14.46 -0.22
C GLU A 326 -27.50 -15.98 -0.20
N ALA A 327 -26.60 -16.69 0.48
CA ALA A 327 -26.70 -18.14 0.64
C ALA A 327 -27.72 -18.54 1.72
N SER A 328 -27.82 -17.81 2.83
CA SER A 328 -28.70 -18.18 3.94
C SER A 328 -29.04 -17.02 4.89
N GLU A 329 -30.33 -16.87 5.21
CA GLU A 329 -30.86 -15.93 6.22
C GLU A 329 -30.53 -16.29 7.67
N SER A 330 -30.02 -17.50 7.92
CA SER A 330 -29.77 -18.05 9.28
C SER A 330 -28.30 -18.30 9.58
N HIS A 331 -27.42 -17.82 8.71
CA HIS A 331 -25.97 -17.91 8.87
C HIS A 331 -25.35 -16.52 8.87
N GLY A 332 -24.25 -16.37 9.58
CA GLY A 332 -23.43 -15.17 9.59
C GLY A 332 -21.97 -15.50 9.83
N PHE A 333 -21.18 -14.47 10.11
CA PHE A 333 -19.77 -14.58 10.47
C PHE A 333 -19.41 -13.55 11.55
N SER A 334 -18.63 -13.96 12.55
CA SER A 334 -18.20 -13.08 13.64
C SER A 334 -16.97 -12.30 13.22
N ALA A 335 -17.14 -11.05 12.80
CA ALA A 335 -16.05 -10.12 12.46
C ALA A 335 -16.49 -8.67 12.74
N GLY A 336 -15.68 -7.69 12.34
CA GLY A 336 -15.91 -6.26 12.57
C GLY A 336 -17.12 -5.68 11.83
N SER A 337 -17.61 -4.52 12.26
CA SER A 337 -18.77 -3.86 11.67
C SER A 337 -18.45 -3.15 10.35
N CYS A 338 -17.29 -2.51 10.22
CA CYS A 338 -16.94 -1.70 9.05
C CYS A 338 -16.84 -2.54 7.75
N PRO A 339 -17.73 -2.34 6.75
CA PRO A 339 -17.81 -3.21 5.57
C PRO A 339 -16.57 -3.19 4.70
N THR A 340 -15.88 -2.04 4.60
CA THR A 340 -14.72 -1.85 3.72
C THR A 340 -13.40 -2.42 4.28
N VAL A 341 -13.42 -2.96 5.50
CA VAL A 341 -12.27 -3.65 6.09
C VAL A 341 -11.98 -4.92 5.32
N GLY A 342 -10.72 -5.18 4.98
CA GLY A 342 -10.31 -6.39 4.26
C GLY A 342 -10.18 -7.61 5.18
N SER A 343 -10.79 -8.73 4.80
CA SER A 343 -10.77 -10.01 5.52
C SER A 343 -9.35 -10.52 5.77
N GLY A 344 -8.44 -10.34 4.79
CA GLY A 344 -7.03 -10.74 4.90
C GLY A 344 -6.35 -10.21 6.16
N GLY A 345 -6.32 -8.89 6.34
CA GLY A 345 -5.71 -8.25 7.52
C GLY A 345 -6.55 -8.40 8.79
N HIS A 346 -7.88 -8.29 8.67
CA HIS A 346 -8.78 -8.31 9.83
C HIS A 346 -8.71 -9.64 10.60
N ILE A 347 -8.83 -10.76 9.88
CA ILE A 347 -8.73 -12.11 10.46
C ILE A 347 -7.30 -12.33 10.98
N ALA A 348 -6.27 -11.89 10.26
CA ALA A 348 -4.89 -12.09 10.65
C ALA A 348 -4.53 -11.44 12.01
N GLY A 349 -5.17 -10.32 12.36
CA GLY A 349 -5.01 -9.68 13.68
C GLY A 349 -6.04 -10.11 14.73
N GLY A 350 -6.98 -11.00 14.41
CA GLY A 350 -7.99 -11.52 15.32
C GLY A 350 -9.40 -11.29 14.79
N GLY A 351 -9.81 -10.03 14.75
CA GLY A 351 -11.10 -9.61 14.19
C GLY A 351 -12.24 -9.65 15.20
N TYR A 352 -12.28 -8.65 16.08
CA TYR A 352 -13.35 -8.45 17.05
C TYR A 352 -14.55 -7.74 16.39
N GLY A 353 -15.76 -8.05 16.87
CA GLY A 353 -16.98 -7.32 16.53
C GLY A 353 -18.20 -7.78 17.33
N LEU A 354 -19.39 -7.41 16.86
CA LEU A 354 -20.66 -7.51 17.59
C LEU A 354 -20.99 -8.93 18.07
N LEU A 355 -20.53 -9.94 17.34
CA LEU A 355 -20.80 -11.35 17.64
C LEU A 355 -19.71 -12.02 18.50
N SER A 356 -18.65 -11.29 18.87
CA SER A 356 -17.49 -11.87 19.54
C SER A 356 -17.81 -12.42 20.93
N ARG A 357 -18.76 -11.82 21.67
CA ARG A 357 -19.18 -12.34 22.98
C ARG A 357 -19.88 -13.69 22.90
N LYS A 358 -20.53 -14.03 21.79
CA LYS A 358 -21.17 -15.35 21.60
C LYS A 358 -20.30 -16.36 20.87
N TYR A 359 -19.57 -15.91 19.84
CA TYR A 359 -18.90 -16.81 18.89
C TYR A 359 -17.38 -16.67 18.87
N GLY A 360 -16.79 -15.76 19.66
CA GLY A 360 -15.36 -15.45 19.59
C GLY A 360 -15.01 -14.59 18.38
N LEU A 361 -13.72 -14.37 18.18
CA LEU A 361 -13.18 -13.54 17.09
C LEU A 361 -13.39 -14.18 15.71
N ALA A 362 -13.17 -13.40 14.65
CA ALA A 362 -13.11 -13.92 13.27
C ALA A 362 -12.07 -15.05 13.15
N ALA A 363 -10.88 -14.85 13.71
CA ALA A 363 -9.79 -15.81 13.74
C ALA A 363 -10.11 -17.09 14.54
N ASP A 364 -11.00 -17.02 15.54
CA ASP A 364 -11.44 -18.23 16.28
C ASP A 364 -12.32 -19.14 15.41
N ASN A 365 -12.93 -18.58 14.37
CA ASN A 365 -13.83 -19.26 13.44
C ASN A 365 -13.16 -19.67 12.13
N VAL A 366 -11.82 -19.56 12.03
CA VAL A 366 -11.04 -20.06 10.89
C VAL A 366 -10.67 -21.52 11.09
N ILE A 367 -10.94 -22.35 10.08
CA ILE A 367 -10.66 -23.79 10.08
C ILE A 367 -9.55 -24.21 9.12
N ASP A 368 -9.26 -23.39 8.11
CA ASP A 368 -8.17 -23.59 7.14
C ASP A 368 -7.73 -22.23 6.53
N ALA A 369 -6.61 -22.20 5.81
CA ALA A 369 -6.14 -21.04 5.07
C ALA A 369 -5.19 -21.47 3.95
N ILE A 370 -5.15 -20.70 2.85
CA ILE A 370 -4.12 -20.82 1.81
C ILE A 370 -3.14 -19.66 1.97
N LEU A 371 -1.86 -19.97 2.17
CA LEU A 371 -0.77 -19.03 2.43
C LEU A 371 0.31 -19.17 1.36
N VAL A 372 0.79 -18.05 0.82
CA VAL A 372 2.02 -17.98 0.04
C VAL A 372 3.17 -17.62 0.99
N ASP A 373 4.13 -18.51 1.15
CA ASP A 373 5.25 -18.32 2.10
C ASP A 373 6.45 -17.55 1.51
N ALA A 374 7.51 -17.40 2.29
CA ALA A 374 8.73 -16.69 1.90
C ALA A 374 9.49 -17.33 0.73
N GLN A 375 9.18 -18.59 0.39
CA GLN A 375 9.74 -19.29 -0.76
C GLN A 375 8.83 -19.22 -1.99
N GLY A 376 7.61 -18.68 -1.85
CA GLY A 376 6.58 -18.65 -2.90
C GLY A 376 5.77 -19.94 -2.99
N ARG A 377 5.88 -20.82 -1.99
CA ARG A 377 5.08 -22.06 -1.93
C ARG A 377 3.67 -21.73 -1.48
N VAL A 378 2.69 -22.40 -2.07
CA VAL A 378 1.28 -22.32 -1.67
C VAL A 378 1.01 -23.42 -0.66
N LEU A 379 0.68 -23.02 0.57
CA LEU A 379 0.50 -23.91 1.70
C LEU A 379 -0.94 -23.81 2.21
N ASP A 380 -1.61 -24.95 2.37
CA ASP A 380 -2.82 -25.03 3.18
C ASP A 380 -2.46 -25.21 4.67
N ARG A 381 -3.46 -25.40 5.53
CA ARG A 381 -3.24 -25.63 6.97
C ARG A 381 -2.33 -26.82 7.26
N GLU A 382 -2.45 -27.91 6.52
CA GLU A 382 -1.64 -29.11 6.74
C GLU A 382 -0.18 -28.83 6.35
N ALA A 383 0.03 -28.29 5.15
CA ALA A 383 1.35 -28.01 4.61
C ALA A 383 2.11 -26.91 5.37
N MET A 384 1.43 -25.88 5.89
CA MET A 384 2.07 -24.84 6.71
C MET A 384 2.37 -25.30 8.14
N GLY A 385 1.70 -26.37 8.59
CA GLY A 385 1.83 -26.91 9.93
C GLY A 385 1.10 -26.10 11.01
N ARG A 386 0.95 -26.72 12.19
CA ARG A 386 0.10 -26.23 13.28
C ARG A 386 0.54 -24.89 13.88
N ASP A 387 1.85 -24.64 13.95
CA ASP A 387 2.38 -23.41 14.58
C ASP A 387 2.20 -22.18 13.68
N VAL A 388 2.39 -22.32 12.37
CA VAL A 388 2.14 -21.23 11.41
C VAL A 388 0.64 -20.97 11.31
N PHE A 389 -0.18 -22.02 11.20
CA PHE A 389 -1.64 -21.87 11.19
C PHE A 389 -2.19 -21.25 12.49
N TRP A 390 -1.53 -21.48 13.62
CA TRP A 390 -1.83 -20.79 14.87
C TRP A 390 -1.40 -19.31 14.83
N ALA A 391 -0.21 -19.00 14.30
CA ALA A 391 0.37 -17.66 14.26
C ALA A 391 -0.43 -16.71 13.34
N ILE A 392 -0.82 -17.17 12.15
CA ILE A 392 -1.60 -16.34 11.21
C ILE A 392 -2.99 -16.00 11.75
N ARG A 393 -3.48 -16.70 12.77
CA ARG A 393 -4.77 -16.43 13.43
C ARG A 393 -4.55 -15.54 14.65
N GLY A 394 -4.44 -14.24 14.43
CA GLY A 394 -4.31 -13.24 15.49
C GLY A 394 -2.90 -12.72 15.75
N GLY A 395 -1.89 -13.16 15.01
CA GLY A 395 -0.49 -12.71 15.14
C GLY A 395 -0.17 -11.42 14.37
N GLY A 396 -1.17 -10.80 13.74
CA GLY A 396 -1.02 -9.61 12.91
C GLY A 396 -0.77 -9.94 11.44
N GLY A 397 -1.33 -9.12 10.53
CA GLY A 397 -1.18 -9.30 9.09
C GLY A 397 0.18 -8.84 8.56
N GLY A 398 0.58 -9.39 7.41
CA GLY A 398 1.73 -8.91 6.63
C GLY A 398 3.12 -9.36 7.11
N VAL A 399 3.21 -10.28 8.08
CA VAL A 399 4.51 -10.73 8.66
C VAL A 399 4.75 -12.24 8.56
N TRP A 400 3.82 -13.02 8.00
CA TRP A 400 3.87 -14.50 7.97
C TRP A 400 3.99 -15.09 6.57
N GLY A 401 3.76 -14.28 5.55
CA GLY A 401 3.38 -14.72 4.21
C GLY A 401 2.18 -13.91 3.69
N ILE A 402 1.73 -14.24 2.48
CA ILE A 402 0.53 -13.65 1.87
C ILE A 402 -0.63 -14.62 2.02
N VAL A 403 -1.63 -14.29 2.84
CA VAL A 403 -2.83 -15.13 2.94
C VAL A 403 -3.67 -14.91 1.69
N TYR A 404 -3.69 -15.90 0.81
CA TYR A 404 -4.50 -15.90 -0.40
C TYR A 404 -5.98 -16.08 -0.09
N ALA A 405 -6.33 -17.00 0.82
CA ALA A 405 -7.72 -17.24 1.22
C ALA A 405 -7.83 -17.83 2.63
N TRP A 406 -8.93 -17.52 3.31
CA TRP A 406 -9.34 -18.11 4.58
C TRP A 406 -10.48 -19.09 4.36
N LYS A 407 -10.46 -20.25 5.02
CA LYS A 407 -11.65 -21.09 5.17
C LYS A 407 -12.27 -20.81 6.53
N ILE A 408 -13.44 -20.19 6.52
CA ILE A 408 -14.19 -19.81 7.71
C ILE A 408 -15.32 -20.79 7.98
N ARG A 409 -15.65 -20.98 9.25
CA ARG A 409 -16.87 -21.63 9.71
C ARG A 409 -17.99 -20.61 9.81
N LEU A 410 -19.13 -20.91 9.19
CA LEU A 410 -20.33 -20.10 9.32
C LEU A 410 -20.96 -20.33 10.71
N ILE A 411 -21.57 -19.28 11.25
CA ILE A 411 -22.23 -19.34 12.56
C ILE A 411 -23.73 -19.19 12.39
N LYS A 412 -24.50 -19.95 13.18
CA LYS A 412 -25.96 -19.86 13.17
C LYS A 412 -26.43 -18.62 13.90
N VAL A 413 -27.24 -17.81 13.24
CA VAL A 413 -27.87 -16.60 13.77
C VAL A 413 -29.39 -16.75 13.67
N PRO A 414 -30.17 -16.22 14.63
CA PRO A 414 -31.62 -16.23 14.52
C PRO A 414 -32.06 -15.34 13.35
N LYS A 415 -33.18 -15.70 12.72
CA LYS A 415 -33.76 -14.90 11.62
C LYS A 415 -34.13 -13.48 12.05
N VAL A 416 -34.45 -13.31 13.33
CA VAL A 416 -34.76 -12.02 13.93
C VAL A 416 -33.73 -11.72 15.01
N VAL A 417 -33.08 -10.57 14.87
CA VAL A 417 -32.21 -9.94 15.86
C VAL A 417 -32.78 -8.58 16.22
N THR A 418 -32.34 -8.02 17.35
CA THR A 418 -32.71 -6.67 17.77
C THR A 418 -31.47 -5.81 17.86
N VAL A 419 -31.50 -4.62 17.26
CA VAL A 419 -30.51 -3.57 17.50
C VAL A 419 -31.10 -2.48 18.39
N PHE A 420 -30.23 -1.78 19.13
CA PHE A 420 -30.62 -0.57 19.85
C PHE A 420 -29.50 0.46 19.83
N SER A 421 -29.88 1.74 19.91
CA SER A 421 -28.96 2.86 20.09
C SER A 421 -29.60 3.91 20.98
N VAL A 422 -28.95 4.20 22.11
CA VAL A 422 -29.47 5.09 23.14
C VAL A 422 -28.45 6.17 23.44
N SER A 423 -28.74 7.40 23.03
CA SER A 423 -27.89 8.58 23.28
C SER A 423 -28.29 9.28 24.58
N ARG A 424 -27.30 9.62 25.41
CA ARG A 424 -27.48 10.33 26.69
C ARG A 424 -26.54 11.54 26.77
N PRO A 425 -26.87 12.65 26.08
CA PRO A 425 -26.15 13.90 26.23
C PRO A 425 -26.48 14.51 27.61
N ALA A 426 -25.47 14.71 28.44
CA ALA A 426 -25.65 15.25 29.78
C ALA A 426 -24.37 15.94 30.28
N THR A 427 -24.37 16.32 31.57
CA THR A 427 -23.15 16.79 32.21
C THR A 427 -22.14 15.65 32.32
N LYS A 428 -20.85 15.97 32.41
CA LYS A 428 -19.81 14.95 32.65
C LYS A 428 -20.02 14.13 33.94
N PHE A 429 -20.76 14.65 34.92
CA PHE A 429 -21.06 13.90 36.13
C PHE A 429 -22.10 12.81 35.85
N ASP A 430 -23.18 13.16 35.17
CA ASP A 430 -24.24 12.20 34.83
C ASP A 430 -23.76 11.13 33.85
N VAL A 431 -22.97 11.54 32.84
CA VAL A 431 -22.33 10.59 31.92
C VAL A 431 -21.36 9.67 32.65
N ALA A 432 -20.60 10.17 33.64
CA ALA A 432 -19.72 9.32 34.43
C ALA A 432 -20.50 8.24 35.21
N GLU A 433 -21.66 8.57 35.77
CA GLU A 433 -22.50 7.60 36.49
C GLU A 433 -23.04 6.51 35.54
N LEU A 434 -23.48 6.88 34.34
CA LEU A 434 -23.95 5.91 33.34
C LEU A 434 -22.82 4.99 32.86
N VAL A 435 -21.64 5.55 32.57
CA VAL A 435 -20.47 4.75 32.15
C VAL A 435 -19.99 3.85 33.28
N ASP A 436 -20.00 4.33 34.53
CA ASP A 436 -19.65 3.51 35.70
C ASP A 436 -20.56 2.29 35.81
N GLN A 437 -21.87 2.49 35.73
CA GLN A 437 -22.87 1.41 35.76
C GLN A 437 -22.68 0.43 34.60
N TRP A 438 -22.44 0.94 33.39
CA TRP A 438 -22.21 0.10 32.21
C TRP A 438 -21.05 -0.89 32.40
N GLN A 439 -19.98 -0.53 33.11
CA GLN A 439 -18.86 -1.45 33.37
C GLN A 439 -19.27 -2.72 34.12
N PHE A 440 -20.36 -2.65 34.90
CA PHE A 440 -20.93 -3.77 35.66
C PHE A 440 -22.06 -4.47 34.91
N VAL A 441 -22.50 -3.95 33.77
CA VAL A 441 -23.56 -4.56 32.95
C VAL A 441 -23.00 -5.11 31.65
N GLY A 442 -22.41 -4.29 30.79
CA GLY A 442 -22.02 -4.65 29.42
C GLY A 442 -21.22 -5.96 29.34
N PRO A 443 -20.13 -6.12 30.11
CA PRO A 443 -19.34 -7.36 30.12
C PRO A 443 -20.09 -8.60 30.65
N TYR A 444 -21.15 -8.41 31.45
CA TYR A 444 -21.84 -9.44 32.22
C TYR A 444 -23.23 -9.81 31.70
N LEU A 445 -23.73 -9.12 30.66
CA LEU A 445 -24.94 -9.55 29.95
C LEU A 445 -24.77 -10.98 29.38
N ASP A 446 -25.88 -11.64 29.06
CA ASP A 446 -25.88 -12.95 28.40
C ASP A 446 -25.04 -12.95 27.11
N ASP A 447 -24.56 -14.12 26.68
CA ASP A 447 -23.71 -14.27 25.50
C ASP A 447 -24.35 -13.68 24.23
N GLU A 448 -25.68 -13.76 24.12
CA GLU A 448 -26.51 -13.22 23.04
C GLU A 448 -26.45 -11.70 22.90
N PHE A 449 -25.95 -10.99 23.90
CA PHE A 449 -25.86 -9.54 23.91
C PHE A 449 -24.47 -9.03 23.53
N TYR A 450 -24.50 -7.96 22.76
CA TYR A 450 -23.43 -7.00 22.64
C TYR A 450 -23.97 -5.62 23.02
N ALA A 451 -23.27 -4.90 23.88
CA ALA A 451 -23.67 -3.57 24.35
C ALA A 451 -22.42 -2.71 24.59
N SER A 452 -22.00 -1.98 23.58
CA SER A 452 -20.86 -1.05 23.63
C SER A 452 -21.27 0.34 24.12
N ALA A 453 -20.31 1.10 24.64
CA ALA A 453 -20.49 2.50 25.01
C ALA A 453 -19.50 3.39 24.24
N PHE A 454 -20.04 4.34 23.47
CA PHE A 454 -19.29 5.38 22.77
C PHE A 454 -19.37 6.66 23.60
N VAL A 455 -18.23 7.23 23.99
CA VAL A 455 -18.21 8.32 24.98
C VAL A 455 -17.28 9.44 24.54
N GLY A 456 -17.77 10.67 24.50
CA GLY A 456 -16.95 11.83 24.16
C GLY A 456 -17.76 13.03 23.68
N ALA A 457 -17.11 14.19 23.61
CA ALA A 457 -17.68 15.39 22.99
C ALA A 457 -17.33 15.48 21.49
N GLY A 458 -16.47 14.58 20.99
CA GLY A 458 -16.13 14.44 19.56
C GLY A 458 -16.78 13.22 18.90
N LEU A 459 -17.98 12.81 19.35
CA LEU A 459 -18.71 11.71 18.74
C LEU A 459 -19.32 12.17 17.40
N PRO A 460 -19.12 11.43 16.29
CA PRO A 460 -19.62 11.85 14.97
C PRO A 460 -21.14 12.10 14.92
N GLU A 461 -21.90 11.31 15.69
CA GLU A 461 -23.36 11.30 15.70
C GLU A 461 -23.97 12.30 16.71
N ALA A 462 -23.15 13.00 17.49
CA ALA A 462 -23.62 13.91 18.54
C ALA A 462 -23.03 15.31 18.38
N VAL A 463 -23.87 16.29 18.08
CA VAL A 463 -23.52 17.70 18.22
C VAL A 463 -23.77 18.11 19.67
N THR A 464 -22.72 18.15 20.49
CA THR A 464 -22.83 18.54 21.89
C THR A 464 -22.51 20.02 22.09
N PRO A 465 -23.39 20.81 22.73
CA PRO A 465 -23.07 22.17 23.17
C PRO A 465 -21.84 22.20 24.09
N PRO A 466 -21.18 23.37 24.26
CA PRO A 466 -20.09 23.52 25.23
C PRO A 466 -20.51 23.06 26.63
N GLY A 467 -19.67 22.24 27.27
CA GLY A 467 -19.93 21.69 28.61
C GLY A 467 -20.85 20.46 28.65
N ILE A 468 -21.38 20.02 27.50
CA ILE A 468 -22.13 18.78 27.36
C ILE A 468 -21.23 17.70 26.75
N ILE A 469 -21.34 16.48 27.27
CA ILE A 469 -20.71 15.27 26.74
C ILE A 469 -21.80 14.22 26.54
N SER A 470 -21.61 13.31 25.58
CA SER A 470 -22.56 12.23 25.33
C SER A 470 -21.93 10.86 25.60
N ALA A 471 -22.76 9.95 26.11
CA ALA A 471 -22.56 8.52 26.00
C ALA A 471 -23.66 7.94 25.11
N ILE A 472 -23.26 7.24 24.04
CA ILE A 472 -24.15 6.52 23.15
C ILE A 472 -23.95 5.03 23.39
N PHE A 473 -25.00 4.35 23.86
CA PHE A 473 -24.99 2.91 24.08
C PHE A 473 -25.60 2.22 22.87
N LYS A 474 -24.78 1.47 22.14
CA LYS A 474 -25.23 0.71 20.97
C LYS A 474 -25.12 -0.77 21.24
N GLY A 475 -26.10 -1.54 20.79
CA GLY A 475 -26.07 -2.99 21.00
C GLY A 475 -26.87 -3.82 20.04
N LEU A 476 -26.52 -5.10 20.03
CA LEU A 476 -27.12 -6.17 19.24
C LEU A 476 -27.55 -7.27 20.21
N TYR A 477 -28.79 -7.72 20.09
CA TYR A 477 -29.32 -8.87 20.78
C TYR A 477 -29.78 -9.93 19.79
N LEU A 478 -29.32 -11.17 19.98
CA LEU A 478 -29.69 -12.30 19.14
C LEU A 478 -31.04 -12.90 19.59
N GLY A 479 -32.09 -12.12 19.42
CA GLY A 479 -33.46 -12.50 19.75
C GLY A 479 -34.44 -11.33 19.61
N PRO A 480 -35.68 -11.50 20.12
CA PRO A 480 -36.75 -10.53 19.96
C PRO A 480 -36.58 -9.30 20.86
N LYS A 481 -37.15 -8.18 20.41
CA LYS A 481 -37.03 -6.85 21.00
C LYS A 481 -37.60 -6.76 22.40
N THR A 482 -38.75 -7.39 22.62
CA THR A 482 -39.40 -7.42 23.94
C THR A 482 -38.51 -8.03 25.02
N LYS A 483 -37.80 -9.12 24.68
CA LYS A 483 -36.83 -9.76 25.57
C LYS A 483 -35.58 -8.90 25.75
N ALA A 484 -35.11 -8.26 24.68
CA ALA A 484 -33.95 -7.36 24.75
C ALA A 484 -34.19 -6.21 25.74
N ILE A 485 -35.32 -5.51 25.58
CA ILE A 485 -35.74 -4.39 26.45
C ILE A 485 -35.94 -4.87 27.88
N SER A 486 -36.60 -6.02 28.09
CA SER A 486 -36.83 -6.57 29.43
C SER A 486 -35.52 -6.84 30.16
N ILE A 487 -34.53 -7.44 29.49
CA ILE A 487 -33.21 -7.73 30.09
C ILE A 487 -32.48 -6.43 30.40
N LEU A 488 -32.49 -5.45 29.49
CA LEU A 488 -31.85 -4.16 29.73
C LEU A 488 -32.52 -3.35 30.84
N ASN A 489 -33.85 -3.36 30.95
CA ASN A 489 -34.55 -2.68 32.05
C ASN A 489 -34.28 -3.33 33.41
N GLN A 490 -34.03 -4.64 33.44
CA GLN A 490 -33.66 -5.34 34.66
C GLN A 490 -32.19 -5.11 35.04
N ALA A 491 -31.28 -5.23 34.07
CA ALA A 491 -29.83 -5.19 34.31
C ALA A 491 -29.26 -3.75 34.32
N PHE A 492 -29.84 -2.84 33.53
CA PHE A 492 -29.40 -1.45 33.36
C PHE A 492 -30.59 -0.47 33.33
N PRO A 493 -31.43 -0.41 34.37
CA PRO A 493 -32.63 0.44 34.39
C PRO A 493 -32.34 1.93 34.15
N GLN A 494 -31.15 2.40 34.53
CA GLN A 494 -30.73 3.80 34.35
C GLN A 494 -30.47 4.17 32.89
N LEU A 495 -30.25 3.16 32.02
CA LEU A 495 -30.24 3.40 30.58
C LEU A 495 -31.58 3.97 30.12
N GLY A 496 -32.69 3.54 30.74
CA GLY A 496 -34.03 4.02 30.42
C GLY A 496 -34.41 3.75 28.97
N ILE A 497 -34.12 2.55 28.46
CA ILE A 497 -34.42 2.18 27.09
C ILE A 497 -35.93 2.06 26.89
N VAL A 498 -36.44 2.65 25.82
CA VAL A 498 -37.84 2.55 25.41
C VAL A 498 -37.99 1.78 24.10
N GLU A 499 -39.22 1.40 23.77
CA GLU A 499 -39.47 0.59 22.56
C GLU A 499 -38.97 1.26 21.27
N ALA A 500 -39.07 2.59 21.18
CA ALA A 500 -38.62 3.37 20.03
C ALA A 500 -37.10 3.35 19.81
N ASP A 501 -36.31 3.03 20.84
CA ASP A 501 -34.84 2.99 20.76
C ASP A 501 -34.31 1.72 20.11
N SER A 502 -35.20 0.77 19.75
CA SER A 502 -34.82 -0.56 19.30
C SER A 502 -35.64 -1.05 18.11
N LYS A 503 -35.01 -1.82 17.24
CA LYS A 503 -35.59 -2.31 15.99
C LYS A 503 -35.26 -3.79 15.80
N GLU A 504 -36.29 -4.56 15.45
CA GLU A 504 -36.11 -5.94 14.98
C GLU A 504 -35.76 -5.94 13.49
N MET A 505 -34.84 -6.80 13.10
CA MET A 505 -34.36 -6.96 11.73
C MET A 505 -33.65 -8.30 11.56
N SER A 506 -33.26 -8.64 10.34
CA SER A 506 -32.35 -9.75 10.07
C SER A 506 -30.92 -9.44 10.51
N TRP A 507 -30.08 -10.46 10.64
CA TRP A 507 -28.67 -10.25 10.99
C TRP A 507 -27.94 -9.37 9.97
N ILE A 508 -28.19 -9.54 8.66
CA ILE A 508 -27.50 -8.74 7.63
C ILE A 508 -27.94 -7.27 7.65
N GLU A 509 -29.22 -7.01 7.92
CA GLU A 509 -29.70 -5.64 8.14
C GLU A 509 -29.06 -5.01 9.38
N SER A 510 -28.78 -5.80 10.43
CA SER A 510 -28.03 -5.31 11.58
C SER A 510 -26.59 -4.94 11.23
N VAL A 511 -25.95 -5.63 10.29
CA VAL A 511 -24.64 -5.22 9.78
C VAL A 511 -24.74 -3.86 9.08
N MET A 512 -25.78 -3.64 8.26
CA MET A 512 -26.02 -2.33 7.64
C MET A 512 -26.29 -1.24 8.68
N TYR A 513 -27.05 -1.56 9.73
CA TYR A 513 -27.30 -0.69 10.89
C TYR A 513 -26.02 -0.15 11.49
N PHE A 514 -25.13 -1.06 11.91
CA PHE A 514 -23.86 -0.68 12.53
C PHE A 514 -22.83 -0.09 11.56
N SER A 515 -23.11 -0.12 10.25
CA SER A 515 -22.27 0.47 9.22
C SER A 515 -22.76 1.84 8.74
N GLU A 516 -23.81 2.38 9.36
CA GLU A 516 -24.47 3.64 8.96
C GLU A 516 -25.03 3.59 7.51
N LEU A 517 -25.39 2.40 7.03
CA LEU A 517 -25.93 2.15 5.69
C LEU A 517 -27.45 1.92 5.69
N GLU A 518 -28.14 2.19 6.80
CA GLU A 518 -29.59 1.92 6.95
C GLU A 518 -30.48 2.69 5.99
N ASN A 519 -30.05 3.88 5.59
CA ASN A 519 -30.79 4.71 4.65
C ASN A 519 -30.68 4.21 3.21
N VAL A 520 -29.97 3.09 3.00
CA VAL A 520 -29.78 2.47 1.70
C VAL A 520 -30.69 1.26 1.57
N SER A 521 -31.38 1.16 0.43
CA SER A 521 -32.46 0.19 0.21
C SER A 521 -32.00 -1.25 -0.03
N SER A 522 -30.70 -1.51 -0.19
CA SER A 522 -30.19 -2.81 -0.62
C SER A 522 -28.96 -3.28 0.16
N THR A 523 -28.97 -4.55 0.56
CA THR A 523 -27.82 -5.25 1.17
C THR A 523 -26.62 -5.34 0.22
N SER A 524 -26.83 -5.21 -1.10
CA SER A 524 -25.76 -5.19 -2.10
C SER A 524 -24.76 -4.04 -1.88
N ASN A 525 -25.15 -2.97 -1.20
CA ASN A 525 -24.27 -1.85 -0.87
C ASN A 525 -23.16 -2.21 0.11
N LEU A 526 -23.28 -3.34 0.84
CA LEU A 526 -22.17 -3.87 1.64
C LEU A 526 -20.96 -4.25 0.77
N ARG A 527 -21.14 -4.49 -0.53
CA ARG A 527 -20.05 -4.75 -1.46
C ARG A 527 -19.28 -3.51 -1.87
N ASP A 528 -19.79 -2.31 -1.57
CA ASP A 528 -19.08 -1.09 -1.89
C ASP A 528 -17.78 -1.03 -1.08
N ARG A 529 -16.69 -0.81 -1.79
CA ARG A 529 -15.33 -0.70 -1.25
C ARG A 529 -14.97 0.74 -0.92
N LEU A 530 -15.77 1.69 -1.41
CA LEU A 530 -15.56 3.10 -1.16
C LEU A 530 -15.99 3.45 0.26
N LEU A 531 -15.02 3.81 1.09
CA LEU A 531 -15.30 4.45 2.37
C LEU A 531 -15.59 5.93 2.12
N HIS A 532 -16.83 6.35 2.33
CA HIS A 532 -17.18 7.77 2.30
C HIS A 532 -16.66 8.49 3.55
N GLY A 533 -16.32 9.78 3.40
CA GLY A 533 -15.93 10.61 4.55
C GLY A 533 -14.57 10.25 5.18
N LYS A 534 -13.61 9.73 4.39
CA LYS A 534 -12.25 9.47 4.87
C LYS A 534 -11.68 10.69 5.59
N GLY A 535 -11.07 10.45 6.74
CA GLY A 535 -10.51 11.49 7.58
C GLY A 535 -9.06 11.20 7.96
N TYR A 536 -8.47 12.17 8.65
CA TYR A 536 -7.19 12.00 9.31
C TYR A 536 -7.47 11.55 10.73
N PHE A 537 -6.79 10.51 11.21
CA PHE A 537 -6.96 10.09 12.60
C PHE A 537 -5.70 9.47 13.20
N LYS A 538 -5.67 9.48 14.53
CA LYS A 538 -4.78 8.66 15.36
C LYS A 538 -5.64 7.90 16.35
N ALA A 539 -5.33 6.62 16.52
CA ALA A 539 -6.00 5.77 17.49
C ALA A 539 -4.99 5.06 18.40
N LYS A 540 -5.49 4.62 19.55
CA LYS A 540 -4.77 3.79 20.54
C LYS A 540 -5.75 2.81 21.17
N SER A 541 -5.24 1.78 21.87
CA SER A 541 -6.10 0.84 22.57
C SER A 541 -5.57 0.37 23.91
N ASP A 542 -6.48 0.01 24.81
CA ASP A 542 -6.19 -0.58 26.11
C ASP A 542 -7.17 -1.70 26.45
N TYR A 543 -6.78 -2.56 27.39
CA TYR A 543 -7.69 -3.50 28.04
C TYR A 543 -7.93 -3.13 29.50
N VAL A 544 -9.20 -3.16 29.92
CA VAL A 544 -9.59 -2.97 31.33
C VAL A 544 -9.86 -4.33 31.97
N LYS A 545 -9.21 -4.59 33.11
CA LYS A 545 -9.33 -5.86 33.85
C LYS A 545 -10.12 -5.73 35.15
N THR A 546 -10.19 -4.52 35.69
CA THR A 546 -10.94 -4.15 36.89
C THR A 546 -11.69 -2.86 36.59
N PRO A 547 -12.93 -2.67 37.08
CA PRO A 547 -13.70 -1.46 36.79
C PRO A 547 -12.91 -0.20 37.13
N ILE A 548 -12.92 0.78 36.22
CA ILE A 548 -12.33 2.10 36.41
C ILE A 548 -13.14 2.82 37.49
N SER A 549 -12.48 3.43 38.46
CA SER A 549 -13.17 4.19 39.50
C SER A 549 -13.95 5.37 38.90
N LYS A 550 -15.04 5.78 39.55
CA LYS A 550 -15.80 6.99 39.15
C LYS A 550 -14.92 8.22 38.98
N GLU A 551 -13.91 8.40 39.84
CA GLU A 551 -12.94 9.49 39.72
C GLU A 551 -12.07 9.36 38.46
N GLY A 552 -11.62 8.14 38.12
CA GLY A 552 -10.91 7.87 36.88
C GLY A 552 -11.75 8.17 35.63
N ILE A 553 -13.02 7.77 35.64
CA ILE A 553 -13.98 8.08 34.56
C ILE A 553 -14.16 9.60 34.43
N ARG A 554 -14.43 10.30 35.54
CA ARG A 554 -14.58 11.78 35.53
C ARG A 554 -13.32 12.48 35.04
N SER A 555 -12.14 11.96 35.38
CA SER A 555 -10.86 12.47 34.90
C SER A 555 -10.71 12.28 33.39
N ALA A 556 -11.11 11.12 32.86
CA ALA A 556 -11.13 10.88 31.41
C ALA A 556 -12.12 11.80 30.69
N LEU A 557 -13.33 11.96 31.20
CA LEU A 557 -14.34 12.86 30.61
C LEU A 557 -13.89 14.32 30.63
N LYS A 558 -13.14 14.77 31.65
CA LYS A 558 -12.54 16.11 31.69
C LYS A 558 -11.55 16.35 30.55
N VAL A 559 -10.88 15.31 30.06
CA VAL A 559 -10.01 15.38 28.88
C VAL A 559 -10.85 15.38 27.60
N LEU A 560 -11.84 14.49 27.49
CA LEU A 560 -12.72 14.36 26.33
C LEU A 560 -13.66 15.55 26.10
N GLU A 561 -13.95 16.34 27.14
CA GLU A 561 -14.73 17.58 27.07
C GLU A 561 -13.95 18.71 26.38
N LYS A 562 -12.61 18.65 26.38
CA LYS A 562 -11.74 19.73 25.87
C LYS A 562 -11.35 19.51 24.41
N GLU A 563 -10.85 20.58 23.79
CA GLU A 563 -10.21 20.48 22.47
C GLU A 563 -8.82 19.82 22.55
N PRO A 564 -8.41 19.09 21.51
CA PRO A 564 -9.23 18.60 20.40
C PRO A 564 -10.30 17.59 20.84
N LYS A 565 -11.46 17.63 20.19
CA LYS A 565 -12.59 16.72 20.47
C LYS A 565 -12.33 15.29 20.01
N GLY A 566 -11.75 14.48 20.89
CA GLY A 566 -11.70 13.02 20.73
C GLY A 566 -12.90 12.29 21.35
N HIS A 567 -12.92 10.98 21.19
CA HIS A 567 -13.87 10.08 21.84
C HIS A 567 -13.22 8.72 22.15
N ILE A 568 -13.92 7.92 22.96
CA ILE A 568 -13.56 6.53 23.24
C ILE A 568 -14.70 5.59 22.89
N ILE A 569 -14.35 4.37 22.52
CA ILE A 569 -15.27 3.25 22.33
C ILE A 569 -14.93 2.18 23.36
N LEU A 570 -15.92 1.73 24.10
CA LEU A 570 -15.82 0.69 25.12
C LEU A 570 -16.56 -0.55 24.64
N ASP A 571 -15.82 -1.59 24.24
CA ASP A 571 -16.44 -2.83 23.73
C ASP A 571 -16.36 -3.96 24.75
N PRO A 572 -17.51 -4.56 25.13
CA PRO A 572 -17.57 -5.53 26.22
C PRO A 572 -16.91 -6.86 25.85
N TYR A 573 -16.11 -7.39 26.78
CA TYR A 573 -15.58 -8.75 26.73
C TYR A 573 -16.46 -9.66 27.61
N GLY A 574 -15.95 -10.82 28.00
CA GLY A 574 -16.73 -11.84 28.68
C GLY A 574 -17.30 -12.88 27.71
N GLY A 575 -18.35 -13.58 28.14
CA GLY A 575 -18.96 -14.64 27.36
C GLY A 575 -17.96 -15.65 26.77
N LYS A 576 -18.10 -15.94 25.47
CA LYS A 576 -17.23 -16.85 24.72
C LYS A 576 -15.77 -16.41 24.72
N MET A 577 -15.50 -15.10 24.67
CA MET A 577 -14.13 -14.56 24.75
C MET A 577 -13.42 -14.95 26.05
N ALA A 578 -14.14 -15.08 27.15
CA ALA A 578 -13.58 -15.52 28.44
C ALA A 578 -13.44 -17.05 28.55
N ARG A 579 -14.17 -17.83 27.75
CA ARG A 579 -14.14 -19.30 27.77
C ARG A 579 -13.07 -19.90 26.84
N ILE A 580 -12.61 -19.14 25.84
CA ILE A 580 -11.50 -19.54 24.97
C ILE A 580 -10.17 -19.32 25.70
N SER A 581 -9.27 -20.30 25.66
CA SER A 581 -7.93 -20.18 26.27
C SER A 581 -7.11 -19.09 25.56
N SER A 582 -6.32 -18.33 26.33
CA SER A 582 -5.43 -17.27 25.82
C SER A 582 -4.34 -17.78 24.88
N CYS A 583 -4.05 -19.08 24.84
CA CYS A 583 -3.09 -19.67 23.92
C CYS A 583 -3.73 -20.42 22.73
N SER A 584 -5.07 -20.40 22.59
CA SER A 584 -5.78 -21.16 21.55
C SER A 584 -5.42 -20.69 20.14
N ILE A 585 -5.25 -19.37 19.99
CA ILE A 585 -4.73 -18.67 18.82
C ILE A 585 -3.73 -17.60 19.30
N ALA A 586 -3.10 -16.86 18.40
CA ALA A 586 -2.08 -15.87 18.76
C ALA A 586 -2.63 -14.69 19.60
N PHE A 587 -3.89 -14.30 19.38
CA PHE A 587 -4.57 -13.29 20.19
C PHE A 587 -4.80 -13.76 21.64
N PRO A 588 -4.23 -13.07 22.65
CA PRO A 588 -4.20 -13.57 24.03
C PRO A 588 -5.28 -13.00 24.96
N HIS A 589 -5.96 -11.90 24.59
CA HIS A 589 -6.76 -11.11 25.52
C HIS A 589 -8.14 -11.74 25.79
N ARG A 590 -8.16 -12.77 26.64
CA ARG A 590 -9.33 -13.60 26.94
C ARG A 590 -9.88 -13.33 28.35
N LYS A 591 -10.03 -14.38 29.15
CA LYS A 591 -10.49 -14.33 30.55
C LYS A 591 -9.76 -13.25 31.36
N GLY A 592 -10.51 -12.48 32.13
CA GLY A 592 -10.00 -11.42 33.00
C GLY A 592 -9.97 -10.03 32.38
N ASN A 593 -10.30 -9.88 31.10
CA ASN A 593 -10.58 -8.56 30.51
C ASN A 593 -12.10 -8.30 30.55
N LEU A 594 -12.50 -7.16 31.09
CA LEU A 594 -13.90 -6.72 31.15
C LEU A 594 -14.33 -6.10 29.83
N PHE A 595 -13.51 -5.22 29.26
CA PHE A 595 -13.74 -4.58 27.97
C PHE A 595 -12.42 -4.04 27.40
N THR A 596 -12.43 -3.73 26.11
CA THR A 596 -11.37 -2.96 25.44
C THR A 596 -11.77 -1.50 25.38
N ILE A 597 -10.79 -0.60 25.40
CA ILE A 597 -10.95 0.81 25.09
C ILE A 597 -10.27 1.06 23.75
N GLN A 598 -10.97 1.71 22.84
CA GLN A 598 -10.37 2.36 21.69
C GLN A 598 -10.40 3.86 21.90
N TYR A 599 -9.25 4.51 21.86
CA TYR A 599 -9.12 5.97 21.90
C TYR A 599 -9.03 6.48 20.47
N LEU A 600 -9.82 7.49 20.10
CA LEU A 600 -9.76 8.10 18.79
C LEU A 600 -9.72 9.62 18.88
N VAL A 601 -8.91 10.20 18.00
CA VAL A 601 -8.99 11.61 17.64
C VAL A 601 -8.87 11.72 16.13
N SER A 602 -9.76 12.50 15.53
CA SER A 602 -9.81 12.74 14.09
C SER A 602 -9.82 14.23 13.80
N TRP A 603 -9.33 14.60 12.62
CA TRP A 603 -9.31 15.98 12.14
C TRP A 603 -9.56 16.04 10.64
N LYS A 604 -9.94 17.23 10.16
CA LYS A 604 -10.18 17.47 8.74
C LYS A 604 -8.93 17.97 8.02
N LYS A 605 -8.97 17.99 6.70
CA LYS A 605 -7.86 18.43 5.85
C LYS A 605 -7.40 19.85 6.20
N GLU A 606 -8.34 20.74 6.50
CA GLU A 606 -8.09 22.15 6.84
C GLU A 606 -7.34 22.31 8.17
N GLU A 607 -7.36 21.28 9.01
CA GLU A 607 -6.72 21.23 10.32
C GLU A 607 -5.43 20.41 10.32
N ASN A 608 -5.08 19.76 9.20
CA ASN A 608 -3.95 18.82 9.14
C ASN A 608 -2.60 19.48 9.46
N TRP A 609 -2.48 20.79 9.24
CA TRP A 609 -1.30 21.56 9.67
C TRP A 609 -1.10 21.57 11.20
N LYS A 610 -2.13 21.23 11.99
CA LYS A 610 -2.06 21.03 13.46
C LYS A 610 -2.00 19.56 13.86
N SER A 611 -1.73 18.62 12.95
CA SER A 611 -1.75 17.17 13.22
C SER A 611 -0.98 16.76 14.49
N GLU A 612 0.18 17.37 14.75
CA GLU A 612 0.97 17.13 15.97
C GLU A 612 0.24 17.50 17.27
N GLN A 613 -0.66 18.48 17.25
CA GLN A 613 -1.48 18.83 18.43
C GLN A 613 -2.47 17.71 18.75
N PHE A 614 -3.13 17.14 17.73
CA PHE A 614 -4.03 16.00 17.89
C PHE A 614 -3.29 14.75 18.38
N ILE A 615 -2.13 14.47 17.80
CA ILE A 615 -1.29 13.31 18.17
C ILE A 615 -0.75 13.47 19.60
N SER A 616 -0.28 14.67 19.97
CA SER A 616 0.19 14.96 21.33
C SER A 616 -0.94 14.85 22.36
N TRP A 617 -2.14 15.31 22.01
CA TRP A 617 -3.32 15.19 22.86
C TRP A 617 -3.66 13.73 23.15
N ILE A 618 -3.76 12.86 22.13
CA ILE A 618 -4.12 11.45 22.37
C ILE A 618 -3.01 10.68 23.11
N ARG A 619 -1.73 11.03 22.89
CA ARG A 619 -0.62 10.50 23.70
C ARG A 619 -0.76 10.90 25.17
N SER A 620 -1.09 12.15 25.44
CA SER A 620 -1.30 12.66 26.79
C SER A 620 -2.52 12.01 27.47
N PHE A 621 -3.62 11.86 26.74
CA PHE A 621 -4.82 11.18 27.24
C PHE A 621 -4.56 9.70 27.55
N TYR A 622 -3.91 8.98 26.63
CA TYR A 622 -3.50 7.60 26.85
C TYR A 622 -2.57 7.48 28.07
N LYS A 623 -1.62 8.39 28.25
CA LYS A 623 -0.77 8.42 29.44
C LYS A 623 -1.59 8.62 30.73
N ALA A 624 -2.59 9.49 30.72
CA ALA A 624 -3.47 9.72 31.88
C ALA A 624 -4.28 8.47 32.27
N MET A 625 -4.60 7.59 31.31
CA MET A 625 -5.35 6.36 31.56
C MET A 625 -4.52 5.21 32.15
N THR A 626 -3.19 5.33 32.19
CA THR A 626 -2.27 4.27 32.68
C THR A 626 -2.67 3.63 34.02
N PRO A 627 -3.12 4.37 35.05
CA PRO A 627 -3.44 3.77 36.35
C PRO A 627 -4.68 2.86 36.34
N TYR A 628 -5.54 2.98 35.31
CA TYR A 628 -6.88 2.39 35.28
C TYR A 628 -7.01 1.18 34.36
N VAL A 629 -5.96 0.88 33.59
CA VAL A 629 -5.96 -0.14 32.54
C VAL A 629 -4.99 -1.27 32.89
N SER A 630 -4.93 -2.29 32.03
CA SER A 630 -3.98 -3.39 32.18
C SER A 630 -2.54 -2.90 32.35
N LYS A 631 -1.76 -3.62 33.17
CA LYS A 631 -0.36 -3.30 33.46
C LYS A 631 0.48 -4.57 33.48
N SER A 632 1.78 -4.38 33.19
CA SER A 632 2.80 -5.44 33.20
C SER A 632 2.45 -6.68 32.36
N PRO A 633 2.31 -6.56 31.03
CA PRO A 633 2.43 -5.34 30.23
C PRO A 633 1.09 -4.59 30.08
N ARG A 634 1.17 -3.31 29.70
CA ARG A 634 0.00 -2.55 29.25
C ARG A 634 -0.42 -3.07 27.87
N SER A 635 -1.52 -3.80 27.85
CA SER A 635 -1.97 -4.59 26.71
C SER A 635 -2.63 -3.72 25.64
N ALA A 636 -2.40 -4.05 24.37
CA ALA A 636 -2.96 -3.36 23.21
C ALA A 636 -3.45 -4.37 22.17
N TYR A 637 -4.30 -3.95 21.24
CA TYR A 637 -4.84 -4.82 20.19
C TYR A 637 -4.12 -4.60 18.85
N VAL A 638 -3.58 -5.67 18.25
CA VAL A 638 -2.74 -5.57 17.03
C VAL A 638 -3.46 -5.01 15.80
N ASN A 639 -4.78 -5.22 15.66
CA ASN A 639 -5.54 -4.61 14.56
C ASN A 639 -5.73 -3.09 14.76
N TYR A 640 -5.52 -2.59 15.98
CA TYR A 640 -5.40 -1.16 16.29
C TYR A 640 -3.92 -0.80 16.43
N VAL A 641 -3.15 -1.13 15.38
CA VAL A 641 -1.71 -0.93 15.32
C VAL A 641 -1.33 0.50 15.73
N ASP A 642 -0.33 0.61 16.61
CA ASP A 642 0.10 1.87 17.20
C ASP A 642 1.63 1.91 17.32
N LEU A 643 2.28 2.68 16.45
CA LEU A 643 3.75 2.77 16.41
C LEU A 643 4.35 3.42 17.66
N ASP A 644 3.56 4.14 18.47
CA ASP A 644 4.06 4.71 19.74
C ASP A 644 4.33 3.62 20.80
N LEU A 645 3.90 2.37 20.59
CA LEU A 645 4.19 1.27 21.51
C LEU A 645 5.64 0.79 21.44
N GLY A 646 6.36 1.19 20.40
CA GLY A 646 7.71 0.76 20.04
C GLY A 646 7.77 0.34 18.57
N VAL A 647 8.88 0.60 17.91
CA VAL A 647 9.16 0.14 16.54
C VAL A 647 10.55 -0.44 16.48
N MET A 648 10.78 -1.33 15.51
CA MET A 648 12.09 -1.84 15.18
C MET A 648 12.94 -0.71 14.60
N ASP A 649 14.17 -0.55 15.08
CA ASP A 649 15.17 0.28 14.43
C ASP A 649 15.72 -0.41 13.19
N MET A 650 15.06 -0.16 12.05
CA MET A 650 15.39 -0.77 10.76
C MET A 650 16.74 -0.30 10.17
N LEU A 651 17.40 0.70 10.78
CA LEU A 651 18.67 1.26 10.32
C LEU A 651 19.89 0.63 11.00
N LYS A 652 19.71 -0.16 12.06
CA LYS A 652 20.82 -0.90 12.70
C LYS A 652 21.26 -2.07 11.81
N THR A 653 22.33 -1.87 11.04
CA THR A 653 22.91 -2.91 10.17
C THR A 653 23.76 -3.95 10.90
N ASN A 654 24.01 -3.77 12.21
CA ASN A 654 24.93 -4.60 13.01
C ASN A 654 24.30 -5.24 14.27
N SER A 655 22.97 -5.31 14.41
CA SER A 655 22.32 -5.97 15.56
C SER A 655 22.38 -7.51 15.48
N SER A 656 22.59 -8.16 16.63
CA SER A 656 22.41 -9.61 16.74
C SER A 656 20.90 -9.93 16.73
N SER A 657 20.46 -11.12 16.32
CA SER A 657 19.01 -11.43 16.28
C SER A 657 18.37 -11.49 17.66
N ASP A 658 19.16 -11.81 18.68
CA ASP A 658 18.69 -11.74 20.07
C ASP A 658 18.38 -10.29 20.43
N ASP A 659 19.11 -9.32 19.88
CA ASP A 659 18.78 -7.91 20.03
C ASP A 659 17.44 -7.60 19.34
N ASP A 660 17.19 -8.08 18.12
CA ASP A 660 15.93 -7.81 17.40
C ASP A 660 14.72 -8.45 18.11
N VAL A 661 14.82 -9.71 18.57
CA VAL A 661 13.75 -10.38 19.32
C VAL A 661 13.47 -9.67 20.64
N ASN A 662 14.51 -9.18 21.33
CA ASN A 662 14.35 -8.44 22.59
C ASN A 662 13.85 -7.01 22.37
N GLU A 663 14.24 -6.35 21.28
CA GLU A 663 13.72 -5.05 20.88
C GLU A 663 12.23 -5.16 20.55
N ALA A 664 11.85 -6.16 19.76
CA ALA A 664 10.46 -6.43 19.41
C ALA A 664 9.58 -6.88 20.57
N ARG A 665 10.16 -7.45 21.64
CA ARG A 665 9.44 -7.81 22.86
C ARG A 665 8.69 -6.61 23.47
N VAL A 666 9.22 -5.39 23.32
CA VAL A 666 8.65 -4.16 23.87
C VAL A 666 7.21 -3.91 23.43
N TRP A 667 6.89 -4.13 22.15
CA TRP A 667 5.52 -4.07 21.63
C TRP A 667 4.88 -5.44 21.52
N GLY A 668 5.67 -6.48 21.22
CA GLY A 668 5.22 -7.85 21.06
C GLY A 668 4.49 -8.38 22.29
N GLU A 669 5.00 -8.16 23.50
CA GLU A 669 4.31 -8.57 24.72
C GLU A 669 3.06 -7.74 25.03
N LYS A 670 2.98 -6.49 24.55
CA LYS A 670 1.76 -5.68 24.68
C LYS A 670 0.62 -6.23 23.82
N TYR A 671 0.93 -6.67 22.60
CA TYR A 671 -0.04 -7.26 21.68
C TYR A 671 -0.33 -8.74 21.97
N PHE A 672 0.66 -9.52 22.39
CA PHE A 672 0.58 -10.98 22.39
C PHE A 672 0.82 -11.61 23.78
N LEU A 673 1.14 -10.83 24.80
CA LEU A 673 1.47 -11.34 26.14
C LEU A 673 2.51 -12.48 26.01
N ARG A 674 2.28 -13.60 26.71
CA ARG A 674 3.16 -14.78 26.66
C ARG A 674 3.16 -15.51 25.31
N ASN A 675 2.24 -15.19 24.40
CA ASN A 675 2.21 -15.82 23.07
C ASN A 675 3.34 -15.32 22.17
N TYR A 676 4.01 -14.22 22.53
CA TYR A 676 5.12 -13.64 21.77
C TYR A 676 6.22 -14.66 21.44
N GLU A 677 6.63 -15.48 22.41
CA GLU A 677 7.69 -16.48 22.19
C GLU A 677 7.35 -17.50 21.09
N ARG A 678 6.11 -18.00 21.13
CA ARG A 678 5.65 -18.96 20.13
C ARG A 678 5.50 -18.31 18.75
N LEU A 679 5.18 -17.02 18.70
CA LEU A 679 5.16 -16.25 17.46
C LEU A 679 6.56 -16.13 16.85
N VAL A 680 7.59 -15.86 17.66
CA VAL A 680 9.00 -15.84 17.22
C VAL A 680 9.41 -17.21 16.67
N GLN A 681 9.05 -18.30 17.34
CA GLN A 681 9.31 -19.66 16.85
C GLN A 681 8.61 -19.95 15.52
N ALA A 682 7.35 -19.56 15.36
CA ALA A 682 6.61 -19.73 14.11
C ALA A 682 7.24 -18.91 12.98
N LYS A 683 7.62 -17.66 13.26
CA LYS A 683 8.29 -16.76 12.31
C LYS A 683 9.61 -17.35 11.82
N THR A 684 10.42 -17.87 12.75
CA THR A 684 11.72 -18.50 12.46
C THR A 684 11.57 -19.66 11.47
N ARG A 685 10.46 -20.41 11.53
CA ARG A 685 10.23 -21.55 10.63
C ARG A 685 9.72 -21.13 9.25
N ILE A 686 8.77 -20.19 9.18
CA ILE A 686 8.11 -19.83 7.92
C ILE A 686 8.88 -18.79 7.11
N ASP A 687 9.64 -17.92 7.79
CA ASP A 687 10.36 -16.82 7.17
C ASP A 687 11.67 -16.50 7.92
N PRO A 688 12.67 -17.40 7.87
CA PRO A 688 13.95 -17.22 8.56
C PRO A 688 14.79 -16.05 8.01
N GLN A 689 14.49 -15.57 6.81
CA GLN A 689 15.17 -14.42 6.18
C GLN A 689 14.48 -13.09 6.49
N ASN A 690 13.37 -13.12 7.23
CA ASN A 690 12.57 -11.95 7.59
C ASN A 690 12.14 -11.11 6.38
N LEU A 691 11.73 -11.76 5.28
CA LEU A 691 11.25 -11.08 4.07
C LEU A 691 9.95 -10.32 4.33
N PHE A 692 9.03 -10.92 5.09
CA PHE A 692 7.78 -10.30 5.49
C PHE A 692 8.00 -9.51 6.80
N LYS A 693 8.43 -8.26 6.67
CA LYS A 693 8.75 -7.38 7.79
C LYS A 693 7.99 -6.06 7.72
N ASN A 694 7.79 -5.45 8.89
CA ASN A 694 7.31 -4.09 9.05
C ASN A 694 7.82 -3.55 10.40
N PRO A 695 7.61 -2.26 10.73
CA PRO A 695 8.17 -1.64 11.94
C PRO A 695 7.73 -2.28 13.26
N GLN A 696 6.64 -3.05 13.29
CA GLN A 696 6.18 -3.79 14.47
C GLN A 696 6.07 -5.30 14.22
N GLY A 697 6.77 -5.82 13.21
CA GLY A 697 6.72 -7.23 12.85
C GLY A 697 7.38 -8.12 13.91
N ILE A 698 7.03 -9.41 13.86
CA ILE A 698 7.72 -10.43 14.67
C ILE A 698 9.02 -10.81 13.93
N PRO A 699 10.21 -10.66 14.52
CA PRO A 699 11.46 -11.09 13.91
C PRO A 699 11.70 -12.60 14.12
N PRO A 700 12.40 -13.28 13.18
CA PRO A 700 12.89 -14.64 13.40
C PRO A 700 14.15 -14.66 14.27
N MET A 701 14.44 -15.82 14.88
CA MET A 701 15.76 -16.10 15.47
C MET A 701 16.78 -16.42 14.36
N LYS A 702 18.06 -16.02 14.48
CA LYS A 702 19.12 -16.46 13.55
C LYS A 702 19.46 -17.95 13.80
N PRO A 703 19.88 -18.70 12.76
CA PRO A 703 20.33 -20.09 12.92
C PRO A 703 21.52 -20.19 13.88
N GLY A 704 21.39 -20.96 14.97
CA GLY A 704 22.49 -21.28 15.90
C GLY A 704 22.30 -20.84 17.37
N LEU A 705 21.22 -20.12 17.71
CA LEU A 705 20.93 -19.68 19.08
C LEU A 705 19.73 -20.46 19.65
N ASN A 706 19.98 -21.27 20.69
CA ASN A 706 18.93 -21.84 21.54
C ASN A 706 18.60 -20.83 22.64
N LEU A 707 17.31 -20.51 22.82
CA LEU A 707 16.82 -19.88 24.04
C LEU A 707 17.19 -20.78 25.22
N ILE A 708 18.21 -20.40 25.98
CA ILE A 708 18.47 -20.99 27.29
C ILE A 708 17.22 -20.70 28.12
N GLU A 709 16.52 -21.77 28.50
CA GLU A 709 15.43 -21.75 29.48
C GLU A 709 15.91 -20.98 30.72
N LYS A 710 15.42 -19.76 30.90
CA LYS A 710 15.40 -19.12 32.22
C LYS A 710 13.94 -19.09 32.67
N MET A 711 13.70 -19.95 33.65
CA MET A 711 12.45 -20.27 34.34
C MET A 711 11.69 -19.04 34.84
#